data_AF-A0A9D0U377-F1
#
_entry.id   AF-A0A9D0U377-F1
#
_cell.length_a   1.000
_cell.length_b   1.000
_cell.length_c   1.000
_cell.angle_alpha   90.00
_cell.angle_beta   90.00
_cell.angle_gamma   90.00
#
_symmetry.space_group_name_H-M   'P 1'
#
loop_
_entity.id
_entity.type
_entity.pdbx_description
1 polymer ?
#
loop_
_entity_poly.entity_id
_entity_poly.type
_entity_poly.pdbx_seq_one_letter_code
_entity_poly.pdbx_strand_id
1 'polypeptide(L)'
;MIKPEKINTHTLYSRYARLQKLAEETIKRYGKLVDPQKNGNPSTNLRDYIAKLDAMMADPRNASKKAQLQAKKSNAQQRLAKAEPEYQDAQQNLPNYIAEQEKLKTANDVFYAPPKKRDEYLYVLDEETCKHLCHKKTPQNKTQDNTNNTNNTNNCRCTLFGPKEIELTGNQTDALRVWNNNSHIKNISIIDNRSYNKAHRDAIQLIPPKKIDPTRKIKIAGKPSQAWMICDQMSGAILENVTIEACRVRSPKGPLQGIFSSDGFFTNLKVLNNDIQTAGSHSIVFNGMLSGEISGNTLRQVGNKAPAIHLYPARFGGNQAEEGMAYILGFANESTNFPDQQKYPRLAYDAITERDNTLIDTTGTKAINIINQRDDISETYRWMSFGLEDFQYHAFQQEFSTLTFGDYKRDPRYQHEFAKLKAWLQQKIEEFTTGRRVDNGLPALRAGDEKLLLIGTILQKAFNNAINSNRLDAYSLSNFPETPIRTFTMKQVALKYGKLRPLVALNHMGKNSGKELEKRRKATLKHLLTNAQLNNIKPNPKPDTNTDAATGINDTPDNINTTPKPIEQAPQQAANALPKSYGDLAGKILVSPRLDQVGKGDILRFSINTSDYELDDLTLTYFWSLNGTTSNNATFTVNTTNIPSNRAEHIVKVTLYAKQGWTVKKSWAGSAIFSMNKNMGKKTNQATKKPPQSSPQPAQESQNTNSVDNTTRDKQRELFFSFITAIKQGFNQLTANNKSNKQQKLTNVSRIARLLKSWFSGGKS
;
A
#
# COMPACT_ATOMS: atom_id res chain seq x y z
N MET A 1 1.75 16.36 26.53
CA MET A 1 0.64 16.69 25.62
C MET A 1 1.05 16.35 24.20
N ILE A 2 0.08 15.98 23.36
CA ILE A 2 0.30 15.81 21.93
C ILE A 2 0.37 17.23 21.34
N LYS A 3 1.49 17.58 20.73
CA LYS A 3 1.61 18.86 20.01
C LYS A 3 0.64 18.88 18.81
N PRO A 4 0.06 20.02 18.42
CA PRO A 4 -0.85 20.13 17.28
C PRO A 4 -0.32 19.43 16.00
N GLU A 5 0.98 19.56 15.71
CA GLU A 5 1.66 18.93 14.58
C GLU A 5 1.67 17.39 14.60
N LYS A 6 1.44 16.77 15.76
CA LYS A 6 1.44 15.32 15.96
C LYS A 6 0.04 14.71 15.93
N ILE A 7 -1.01 15.51 15.74
CA ILE A 7 -2.39 15.02 15.61
C ILE A 7 -2.53 14.38 14.23
N ASN A 8 -2.56 13.05 14.22
CA ASN A 8 -2.90 12.24 13.05
C ASN A 8 -4.31 11.66 13.24
N THR A 9 -5.22 12.00 12.33
CA THR A 9 -6.62 11.56 12.30
C THR A 9 -6.96 11.10 10.88
N HIS A 10 -8.08 10.39 10.71
CA HIS A 10 -8.51 9.95 9.38
C HIS A 10 -9.31 10.99 8.61
N THR A 11 -9.93 11.96 9.30
CA THR A 11 -10.69 13.07 8.72
C THR A 11 -10.17 14.43 9.21
N LEU A 12 -10.42 15.48 8.43
CA LEU A 12 -10.17 16.87 8.85
C LEU A 12 -11.09 17.29 10.01
N TYR A 13 -12.34 16.83 10.02
CA TYR A 13 -13.28 17.15 11.10
C TYR A 13 -12.76 16.64 12.45
N SER A 14 -12.34 15.37 12.53
CA SER A 14 -11.77 14.81 13.76
C SER A 14 -10.45 15.48 14.15
N ARG A 15 -9.67 15.98 13.18
CA ARG A 15 -8.47 16.78 13.47
C ARG A 15 -8.86 18.06 14.23
N TYR A 16 -9.82 18.81 13.70
CA TYR A 16 -10.26 20.06 14.32
C TYR A 16 -11.00 19.82 15.64
N ALA A 17 -11.77 18.73 15.77
CA ALA A 17 -12.40 18.34 17.03
C ALA A 17 -11.35 18.05 18.13
N ARG A 18 -10.24 17.37 17.79
CA ARG A 18 -9.12 17.18 18.73
C ARG A 18 -8.40 18.48 19.07
N LEU A 19 -8.21 19.36 18.09
CA LEU A 19 -7.58 20.68 18.30
C LEU A 19 -8.45 21.58 19.21
N GLN A 20 -9.77 21.59 18.97
CA GLN A 20 -10.74 22.25 19.84
C GLN A 20 -10.63 21.74 21.27
N LYS A 21 -10.70 20.41 21.48
CA LYS A 21 -10.60 19.81 22.82
C LYS A 21 -9.28 20.15 23.49
N LEU A 22 -8.16 20.11 22.76
CA LEU A 22 -6.84 20.48 23.28
C LEU A 22 -6.79 21.96 23.70
N ALA A 23 -7.36 22.86 22.89
CA ALA A 23 -7.43 24.28 23.21
C ALA A 23 -8.31 24.52 24.44
N GLU A 24 -9.49 23.90 24.53
CA GLU A 24 -10.39 23.98 25.70
C GLU A 24 -9.71 23.48 26.98
N GLU A 25 -9.02 22.34 26.93
CA GLU A 25 -8.26 21.80 28.06
C GLU A 25 -7.11 22.74 28.47
N THR A 26 -6.44 23.36 27.50
CA THR A 26 -5.35 24.31 27.72
C THR A 26 -5.86 25.60 28.37
N ILE A 27 -6.96 26.16 27.86
CA ILE A 27 -7.65 27.32 28.43
C ILE A 27 -8.11 27.02 29.85
N LYS A 28 -8.71 25.85 30.09
CA LYS A 28 -9.16 25.43 31.43
C LYS A 28 -7.98 25.28 32.39
N ARG A 29 -6.86 24.73 31.93
CA ARG A 29 -5.67 24.47 32.76
C ARG A 29 -4.92 25.75 33.12
N TYR A 30 -4.68 26.62 32.14
CA TYR A 30 -3.84 27.80 32.32
C TYR A 30 -4.61 29.08 32.56
N GLY A 31 -5.90 29.15 32.23
CA GLY A 31 -6.72 30.33 32.50
C GLY A 31 -6.68 30.74 33.97
N LYS A 32 -6.72 29.78 34.89
CA LYS A 32 -6.54 30.04 36.33
C LYS A 32 -5.13 30.51 36.72
N LEU A 33 -4.11 30.27 35.90
CA LEU A 33 -2.73 30.69 36.22
C LEU A 33 -2.39 32.05 35.61
N VAL A 34 -3.07 32.41 34.53
CA VAL A 34 -2.71 33.53 33.65
C VAL A 34 -3.72 34.67 33.72
N ASP A 35 -5.01 34.35 33.71
CA ASP A 35 -6.10 35.33 33.59
C ASP A 35 -6.68 35.69 34.98
N PRO A 36 -6.52 36.95 35.44
CA PRO A 36 -7.01 37.37 36.75
C PRO A 36 -8.55 37.31 36.85
N GLN A 37 -9.26 37.50 35.74
CA GLN A 37 -10.74 37.53 35.73
C GLN A 37 -11.37 36.15 35.85
N LYS A 38 -10.62 35.08 35.53
CA LYS A 38 -11.11 33.69 35.62
C LYS A 38 -10.94 33.05 36.99
N ASN A 39 -10.35 33.75 37.95
CA ASN A 39 -10.18 33.29 39.32
C ASN A 39 -10.90 34.21 40.30
N GLY A 40 -11.90 33.69 41.02
CA GLY A 40 -12.43 34.34 42.23
C GLY A 40 -11.46 34.34 43.42
N ASN A 41 -10.17 34.01 43.23
CA ASN A 41 -9.14 34.02 44.26
C ASN A 41 -7.81 34.59 43.70
N PRO A 42 -7.37 35.77 44.16
CA PRO A 42 -6.13 36.43 43.70
C PRO A 42 -4.85 35.61 43.96
N SER A 43 -4.88 34.65 44.89
CA SER A 43 -3.69 33.87 45.26
C SER A 43 -3.28 32.77 44.27
N THR A 44 -4.12 32.48 43.26
CA THR A 44 -3.85 31.43 42.26
C THR A 44 -3.36 31.95 40.92
N ASN A 45 -3.48 33.26 40.64
CA ASN A 45 -2.90 33.88 39.45
C ASN A 45 -1.38 34.07 39.65
N LEU A 46 -0.57 33.69 38.65
CA LEU A 46 0.88 33.74 38.76
C LEU A 46 1.43 35.18 38.77
N ARG A 47 0.78 36.14 38.09
CA ARG A 47 1.18 37.55 38.09
C ARG A 47 0.98 38.16 39.48
N ASP A 48 -0.19 37.94 40.07
CA ASP A 48 -0.51 38.41 41.43
C ASP A 48 0.38 37.74 42.48
N TYR A 49 0.66 36.44 42.32
CA TYR A 49 1.58 35.72 43.19
C TYR A 49 3.02 36.25 43.10
N ILE A 50 3.51 36.55 41.89
CA ILE A 50 4.83 37.17 41.69
C ILE A 50 4.88 38.55 42.35
N ALA A 51 3.87 39.40 42.15
CA ALA A 51 3.79 40.71 42.79
C ALA A 51 3.77 40.61 44.32
N LYS A 52 3.06 39.62 44.88
CA LYS A 52 3.07 39.34 46.32
C LYS A 52 4.44 38.92 46.82
N LEU A 53 5.15 38.07 46.08
CA LEU A 53 6.52 37.67 46.44
C LEU A 53 7.48 38.86 46.41
N ASP A 54 7.33 39.77 45.45
CA ASP A 54 8.10 41.02 45.39
C ASP A 54 7.84 41.91 46.61
N ALA A 55 6.59 42.10 47.00
CA ALA A 55 6.23 42.82 48.22
C ALA A 55 6.82 42.15 49.48
N MET A 56 6.76 40.82 49.58
CA MET A 56 7.35 40.08 50.72
C MET A 56 8.87 40.20 50.80
N MET A 57 9.56 40.30 49.65
CA MET A 57 11.01 40.48 49.59
C MET A 57 11.46 41.91 49.92
N ALA A 58 10.58 42.90 49.73
CA ALA A 58 10.85 44.30 50.08
C ALA A 58 10.67 44.58 51.60
N ASP A 59 9.93 43.74 52.32
CA ASP A 59 9.72 43.87 53.76
C ASP A 59 10.97 43.45 54.57
N PRO A 60 11.58 44.38 55.36
CA PRO A 60 12.78 44.09 56.16
C PRO A 60 12.61 42.93 57.14
N ARG A 61 11.38 42.66 57.60
CA ARG A 61 11.06 41.55 58.52
C ARG A 61 11.28 40.17 57.90
N ASN A 62 11.39 40.09 56.57
CA ASN A 62 11.60 38.85 55.82
C ASN A 62 13.05 38.63 55.35
N ALA A 63 14.02 39.42 55.84
CA ALA A 63 15.41 39.36 55.39
C ALA A 63 16.01 37.94 55.40
N SER A 64 15.73 37.15 56.45
CA SER A 64 16.20 35.76 56.58
C SER A 64 15.57 34.76 55.60
N LYS A 65 14.45 35.10 54.96
CA LYS A 65 13.71 34.26 54.00
C LYS A 65 13.93 34.67 52.53
N LYS A 66 14.74 35.70 52.27
CA LYS A 66 14.87 36.33 50.95
C LYS A 66 15.29 35.36 49.84
N ALA A 67 16.24 34.46 50.11
CA ALA A 67 16.68 33.43 49.15
C ALA A 67 15.55 32.45 48.79
N GLN A 68 14.74 32.03 49.77
CA GLN A 68 13.61 31.12 49.53
C GLN A 68 12.50 31.81 48.72
N LEU A 69 12.23 33.09 48.98
CA LEU A 69 11.26 33.89 48.24
C LEU A 69 11.71 34.10 46.79
N GLN A 70 13.00 34.36 46.56
CA GLN A 70 13.57 34.49 45.22
C GLN A 70 13.46 33.19 44.41
N ALA A 71 13.70 32.03 45.03
CA ALA A 71 13.51 30.73 44.37
C ALA A 71 12.04 30.49 43.98
N LYS A 72 11.09 30.83 44.87
CA LYS A 72 9.64 30.76 44.57
C LYS A 72 9.24 31.69 43.43
N LYS A 73 9.80 32.91 43.41
CA LYS A 73 9.57 33.89 42.33
C LYS A 73 10.07 33.37 40.99
N SER A 74 11.31 32.87 40.95
CA SER A 74 11.90 32.30 39.73
C SER A 74 11.07 31.12 39.19
N ASN A 75 10.61 30.22 40.05
CA ASN A 75 9.73 29.13 39.65
C ASN A 75 8.38 29.64 39.09
N ALA A 76 7.75 30.61 39.77
CA ALA A 76 6.50 31.22 39.30
C ALA A 76 6.67 31.91 37.94
N GLN A 77 7.77 32.63 37.73
CA GLN A 77 8.12 33.27 36.45
C GLN A 77 8.33 32.24 35.34
N GLN A 78 9.05 31.14 35.60
CA GLN A 78 9.22 30.06 34.63
C GLN A 78 7.88 29.40 34.25
N ARG A 79 7.01 29.18 35.24
CA ARG A 79 5.66 28.63 35.00
C ARG A 79 4.81 29.59 34.18
N LEU A 80 4.86 30.89 34.46
CA LEU A 80 4.13 31.92 33.72
C LEU A 80 4.65 32.02 32.27
N ALA A 81 5.97 32.09 32.08
CA ALA A 81 6.61 32.15 30.76
C ALA A 81 6.25 30.94 29.87
N LYS A 82 5.92 29.79 30.46
CA LYS A 82 5.42 28.62 29.75
C LYS A 82 3.90 28.67 29.52
N ALA A 83 3.13 28.98 30.57
CA ALA A 83 1.67 28.90 30.53
C ALA A 83 1.03 30.01 29.69
N GLU A 84 1.59 31.22 29.71
CA GLU A 84 1.07 32.38 28.98
C GLU A 84 0.99 32.15 27.47
N PRO A 85 2.08 31.81 26.74
CA PRO A 85 1.98 31.62 25.29
C PRO A 85 1.05 30.46 24.90
N GLU A 86 1.05 29.35 25.66
CA GLU A 86 0.15 28.23 25.42
C GLU A 86 -1.33 28.62 25.64
N TYR A 87 -1.62 29.46 26.64
CA TYR A 87 -2.96 29.98 26.90
C TYR A 87 -3.44 30.93 25.81
N GLN A 88 -2.61 31.91 25.42
CA GLN A 88 -2.95 32.90 24.40
C GLN A 88 -3.17 32.23 23.03
N ASP A 89 -2.28 31.31 22.62
CA ASP A 89 -2.43 30.53 21.39
C ASP A 89 -3.74 29.72 21.38
N ALA A 90 -4.09 29.08 22.50
CA ALA A 90 -5.33 28.33 22.61
C ALA A 90 -6.57 29.24 22.54
N GLN A 91 -6.56 30.40 23.20
CA GLN A 91 -7.68 31.37 23.10
C GLN A 91 -7.84 31.92 21.68
N GLN A 92 -6.74 32.26 21.02
CA GLN A 92 -6.77 32.81 19.67
C GLN A 92 -7.25 31.81 18.63
N ASN A 93 -6.87 30.54 18.74
CA ASN A 93 -7.17 29.53 17.72
C ASN A 93 -8.49 28.78 17.95
N LEU A 94 -9.02 28.74 19.18
CA LEU A 94 -10.26 28.01 19.49
C LEU A 94 -11.44 28.41 18.56
N PRO A 95 -11.71 29.71 18.30
CA PRO A 95 -12.76 30.11 17.36
C PRO A 95 -12.54 29.56 15.95
N ASN A 96 -11.29 29.55 15.47
CA ASN A 96 -10.94 29.04 14.14
C ASN A 96 -11.21 27.54 14.03
N TYR A 97 -10.87 26.74 15.05
CA TYR A 97 -11.14 25.30 15.04
C TYR A 97 -12.63 24.96 15.05
N ILE A 98 -13.46 25.80 15.69
CA ILE A 98 -14.91 25.68 15.68
C ILE A 98 -15.45 26.07 14.30
N ALA A 99 -15.01 27.20 13.76
CA ALA A 99 -15.42 27.70 12.44
C ALA A 99 -15.10 26.70 11.32
N GLU A 100 -13.91 26.08 11.34
CA GLU A 100 -13.52 25.07 10.36
C GLU A 100 -14.38 23.79 10.47
N GLN A 101 -14.79 23.37 11.67
CA GLN A 101 -15.73 22.26 11.82
C GLN A 101 -17.11 22.58 11.25
N GLU A 102 -17.63 23.77 11.50
CA GLU A 102 -18.92 24.20 10.94
C GLU A 102 -18.85 24.34 9.41
N LYS A 103 -17.74 24.85 8.86
CA LYS A 103 -17.49 24.87 7.41
C LYS A 103 -17.55 23.46 6.80
N LEU A 104 -16.90 22.48 7.41
CA LEU A 104 -16.94 21.08 6.95
C LEU A 104 -18.35 20.49 7.05
N LYS A 105 -19.13 20.82 8.07
CA LYS A 105 -20.53 20.38 8.17
C LYS A 105 -21.40 20.98 7.07
N THR A 106 -21.32 22.29 6.87
CA THR A 106 -22.09 23.00 5.85
C THR A 106 -21.77 22.50 4.45
N ALA A 107 -20.50 22.16 4.17
CA ALA A 107 -20.07 21.59 2.89
C ALA A 107 -20.31 20.08 2.75
N ASN A 108 -20.88 19.42 3.78
CA ASN A 108 -21.04 17.96 3.85
C ASN A 108 -19.71 17.20 3.67
N ASP A 109 -18.64 17.76 4.25
CA ASP A 109 -17.24 17.31 4.18
C ASP A 109 -16.70 16.82 5.53
N VAL A 110 -17.58 16.47 6.46
CA VAL A 110 -17.18 15.97 7.79
C VAL A 110 -16.32 14.70 7.71
N PHE A 111 -16.48 13.91 6.65
CA PHE A 111 -15.70 12.69 6.39
C PHE A 111 -14.49 12.90 5.46
N TYR A 112 -14.18 14.14 5.08
CA TYR A 112 -13.12 14.44 4.12
C TYR A 112 -11.72 14.24 4.72
N ALA A 113 -10.82 13.65 3.94
CA ALA A 113 -9.49 13.26 4.38
C ALA A 113 -8.52 14.46 4.51
N PRO A 114 -7.61 14.44 5.51
CA PRO A 114 -6.51 15.38 5.58
C PRO A 114 -5.56 15.26 4.38
N PRO A 115 -4.87 16.35 3.97
CA PRO A 115 -4.01 16.35 2.78
C PRO A 115 -3.05 15.16 2.65
N LYS A 116 -2.43 14.76 3.76
CA LYS A 116 -1.45 13.65 3.80
C LYS A 116 -2.03 12.27 3.46
N LYS A 117 -3.36 12.11 3.44
CA LYS A 117 -4.05 10.83 3.20
C LYS A 117 -4.88 10.83 1.92
N ARG A 118 -5.00 11.96 1.22
CA ARG A 118 -5.88 12.10 0.05
C ARG A 118 -5.48 11.19 -1.12
N ASP A 119 -4.19 10.87 -1.24
CA ASP A 119 -3.73 9.90 -2.24
C ASP A 119 -4.19 8.47 -1.92
N GLU A 120 -4.42 8.15 -0.64
CA GLU A 120 -4.96 6.85 -0.19
C GLU A 120 -6.49 6.80 -0.26
N TYR A 121 -7.17 7.85 0.19
CA TYR A 121 -8.62 7.95 0.13
C TYR A 121 -9.08 9.40 0.25
N LEU A 122 -10.18 9.77 -0.44
CA LEU A 122 -10.76 11.12 -0.31
C LEU A 122 -11.70 11.26 0.89
N TYR A 123 -12.53 10.25 1.14
CA TYR A 123 -13.50 10.25 2.24
C TYR A 123 -13.40 8.96 3.05
N VAL A 124 -13.66 9.06 4.35
CA VAL A 124 -13.72 7.89 5.22
C VAL A 124 -14.75 8.07 6.34
N LEU A 125 -15.69 7.14 6.44
CA LEU A 125 -16.57 7.01 7.59
C LEU A 125 -15.82 6.21 8.65
N ASP A 126 -15.10 6.90 9.55
CA ASP A 126 -14.36 6.28 10.66
C ASP A 126 -15.10 6.44 12.00
N GLU A 127 -14.78 5.55 12.94
CA GLU A 127 -15.39 5.52 14.28
C GLU A 127 -15.22 6.86 15.03
N GLU A 128 -14.07 7.52 14.90
CA GLU A 128 -13.78 8.75 15.62
C GLU A 128 -14.67 9.92 15.15
N THR A 129 -14.78 10.15 13.84
CA THR A 129 -15.63 11.21 13.29
C THR A 129 -17.08 10.95 13.65
N CYS A 130 -17.52 9.70 13.50
CA CYS A 130 -18.86 9.29 13.88
C CYS A 130 -19.18 9.59 15.35
N LYS A 131 -18.28 9.24 16.27
CA LYS A 131 -18.43 9.57 17.70
C LYS A 131 -18.60 11.08 17.89
N HIS A 132 -17.76 11.90 17.26
CA HIS A 132 -17.86 13.35 17.37
C HIS A 132 -19.19 13.92 16.85
N LEU A 133 -19.77 13.32 15.80
CA LEU A 133 -21.06 13.72 15.25
C LEU A 133 -22.22 13.27 16.15
N CYS A 134 -22.13 12.10 16.77
CA CYS A 134 -23.20 11.57 17.63
C CYS A 134 -23.27 12.24 19.00
N HIS A 135 -22.16 12.70 19.57
CA HIS A 135 -22.13 13.32 20.90
C HIS A 135 -22.75 14.74 20.94
N LYS A 136 -23.22 15.28 19.80
CA LYS A 136 -23.86 16.61 19.74
C LYS A 136 -25.40 16.58 19.79
N LYS A 137 -26.05 15.42 19.98
CA LYS A 137 -27.48 15.40 20.37
C LYS A 137 -27.58 15.48 21.91
N THR A 138 -28.22 16.57 22.36
CA THR A 138 -28.56 16.99 23.73
C THR A 138 -27.54 17.91 24.43
N PRO A 139 -27.72 19.25 24.39
CA PRO A 139 -27.45 20.09 25.55
C PRO A 139 -28.58 19.90 26.59
N GLN A 140 -28.24 20.00 27.88
CA GLN A 140 -29.12 19.92 29.07
C GLN A 140 -29.38 18.52 29.67
N ASN A 141 -28.45 18.04 30.50
CA ASN A 141 -28.60 18.13 31.96
C ASN A 141 -27.35 17.54 32.60
N LYS A 142 -26.53 18.41 33.19
CA LYS A 142 -25.46 17.99 34.11
C LYS A 142 -26.10 17.63 35.44
N THR A 143 -26.64 16.43 35.54
CA THR A 143 -26.76 15.72 36.81
C THR A 143 -25.90 14.47 36.71
N GLN A 144 -25.10 14.26 37.75
CA GLN A 144 -24.14 13.19 37.87
C GLN A 144 -24.77 11.84 37.54
N ASP A 145 -24.38 11.24 36.41
CA ASP A 145 -24.39 9.79 36.28
C ASP A 145 -22.95 9.30 36.21
N ASN A 146 -22.47 8.93 37.38
CA ASN A 146 -21.18 8.32 37.63
C ASN A 146 -21.31 6.79 37.52
N THR A 147 -22.00 6.31 36.49
CA THR A 147 -22.10 4.87 36.19
C THR A 147 -21.46 4.59 34.85
N ASN A 148 -20.40 3.77 34.92
CA ASN A 148 -19.65 3.17 33.81
C ASN A 148 -20.56 2.33 32.89
N ASN A 149 -21.39 2.98 32.08
CA ASN A 149 -22.19 2.30 31.06
C ASN A 149 -21.58 2.55 29.68
N THR A 150 -20.42 1.92 29.44
CA THR A 150 -19.71 1.89 28.16
C THR A 150 -20.41 1.03 27.09
N ASN A 151 -21.61 0.52 27.34
CA ASN A 151 -22.28 -0.43 26.46
C ASN A 151 -23.30 0.19 25.49
N ASN A 152 -23.51 1.52 25.52
CA ASN A 152 -24.50 2.19 24.64
C ASN A 152 -23.87 2.95 23.45
N THR A 153 -22.66 2.56 23.01
CA THR A 153 -22.04 3.09 21.78
C THR A 153 -22.57 2.45 20.49
N ASN A 154 -23.44 1.43 20.58
CA ASN A 154 -23.88 0.63 19.44
C ASN A 154 -24.91 1.32 18.51
N ASN A 155 -25.39 2.53 18.83
CA ASN A 155 -26.47 3.19 18.08
C ASN A 155 -26.07 4.47 17.32
N CYS A 156 -24.78 4.79 17.25
CA CYS A 156 -24.32 5.95 16.47
C CYS A 156 -24.33 5.63 14.97
N ARG A 157 -25.42 5.98 14.27
CA ARG A 157 -25.51 5.82 12.82
C ARG A 157 -24.65 6.87 12.12
N CYS A 158 -23.64 6.45 11.35
CA CYS A 158 -22.82 7.34 10.55
C CYS A 158 -23.47 7.58 9.20
N THR A 159 -23.75 8.82 8.84
CA THR A 159 -24.49 9.13 7.63
C THR A 159 -23.74 10.07 6.71
N LEU A 160 -23.51 9.68 5.47
CA LEU A 160 -23.08 10.56 4.38
C LEU A 160 -24.19 10.63 3.35
N PHE A 161 -24.93 11.75 3.34
CA PHE A 161 -26.13 11.95 2.53
C PHE A 161 -26.03 13.16 1.63
N GLY A 162 -26.83 13.15 0.56
CA GLY A 162 -27.04 14.30 -0.32
C GLY A 162 -26.21 14.20 -1.59
N PRO A 163 -26.60 14.94 -2.64
CA PRO A 163 -25.88 14.95 -3.91
C PRO A 163 -24.47 15.46 -3.67
N LYS A 164 -23.54 14.52 -3.47
CA LYS A 164 -22.12 14.78 -3.29
C LYS A 164 -21.40 14.17 -4.47
N GLU A 165 -20.78 15.01 -5.28
CA GLU A 165 -19.88 14.54 -6.31
C GLU A 165 -18.47 14.40 -5.74
N ILE A 166 -17.87 13.23 -5.94
CA ILE A 166 -16.51 12.90 -5.53
C ILE A 166 -15.75 12.54 -6.81
N GLU A 167 -14.96 13.49 -7.30
CA GLU A 167 -14.10 13.26 -8.46
C GLU A 167 -12.69 12.83 -8.02
N LEU A 168 -12.26 11.68 -8.53
CA LEU A 168 -10.91 11.18 -8.36
C LEU A 168 -9.95 11.79 -9.39
N THR A 169 -8.89 12.43 -8.90
CA THR A 169 -7.87 13.11 -9.71
C THR A 169 -6.45 12.67 -9.31
N GLY A 170 -5.45 12.99 -10.14
CA GLY A 170 -4.04 12.73 -9.84
C GLY A 170 -3.76 11.29 -9.40
N ASN A 171 -3.05 11.14 -8.28
CA ASN A 171 -2.61 9.84 -7.73
C ASN A 171 -3.62 9.15 -6.81
N GLN A 172 -4.76 9.78 -6.54
CA GLN A 172 -5.77 9.30 -5.60
C GLN A 172 -6.23 7.88 -5.92
N THR A 173 -6.27 7.02 -4.91
CA THR A 173 -6.61 5.61 -5.07
C THR A 173 -8.09 5.38 -4.81
N ASP A 174 -8.54 5.56 -3.57
CA ASP A 174 -9.94 5.29 -3.20
C ASP A 174 -10.78 6.57 -3.09
N ALA A 175 -12.05 6.52 -3.49
CA ALA A 175 -12.96 7.65 -3.29
C ALA A 175 -13.52 7.66 -1.86
N LEU A 176 -14.09 6.53 -1.43
CA LEU A 176 -14.74 6.41 -0.13
C LEU A 176 -14.37 5.11 0.57
N ARG A 177 -13.94 5.21 1.84
CA ARG A 177 -13.79 4.07 2.75
C ARG A 177 -14.91 4.06 3.80
N VAL A 178 -15.60 2.94 3.94
CA VAL A 178 -16.54 2.70 5.04
C VAL A 178 -15.83 1.86 6.09
N TRP A 179 -15.46 2.49 7.20
CA TRP A 179 -14.66 1.88 8.26
C TRP A 179 -15.30 2.01 9.65
N ASN A 180 -16.64 1.94 9.67
CA ASN A 180 -17.42 1.97 10.89
C ASN A 180 -18.74 1.21 10.73
N ASN A 181 -19.17 0.52 11.78
CA ASN A 181 -20.48 -0.13 11.85
C ASN A 181 -21.62 0.91 11.77
N ASN A 182 -22.84 0.47 11.51
CA ASN A 182 -24.04 1.32 11.48
C ASN A 182 -23.89 2.50 10.50
N SER A 183 -23.24 2.30 9.35
CA SER A 183 -23.01 3.36 8.37
C SER A 183 -24.10 3.38 7.30
N HIS A 184 -24.50 4.56 6.85
CA HIS A 184 -25.42 4.75 5.75
C HIS A 184 -24.89 5.80 4.78
N ILE A 185 -24.67 5.36 3.55
CA ILE A 185 -24.22 6.18 2.44
C ILE A 185 -25.40 6.25 1.47
N LYS A 186 -25.83 7.48 1.14
CA LYS A 186 -26.97 7.68 0.26
C LYS A 186 -26.78 8.84 -0.71
N ASN A 187 -27.13 8.61 -1.97
CA ASN A 187 -27.24 9.64 -3.00
C ASN A 187 -25.92 10.37 -3.33
N ILE A 188 -24.78 9.65 -3.31
CA ILE A 188 -23.48 10.19 -3.72
C ILE A 188 -23.14 9.80 -5.16
N SER A 189 -22.34 10.62 -5.85
CA SER A 189 -21.82 10.36 -7.20
C SER A 189 -20.30 10.32 -7.15
N ILE A 190 -19.69 9.22 -7.62
CA ILE A 190 -18.24 9.07 -7.70
C ILE A 190 -17.85 9.02 -9.18
N ILE A 191 -16.90 9.87 -9.56
CA ILE A 191 -16.43 10.01 -10.93
C ILE A 191 -14.93 9.77 -10.99
N ASP A 192 -14.49 8.94 -11.92
CA ASP A 192 -13.08 8.76 -12.24
C ASP A 192 -12.90 8.68 -13.76
N ASN A 193 -12.54 9.83 -14.33
CA ASN A 193 -12.32 10.00 -15.77
C ASN A 193 -10.88 9.65 -16.20
N ARG A 194 -10.03 9.22 -15.28
CA ARG A 194 -8.63 8.92 -15.56
C ARG A 194 -8.53 7.62 -16.36
N SER A 195 -7.53 7.54 -17.24
CA SER A 195 -7.14 6.29 -17.88
C SER A 195 -5.88 5.75 -17.20
N TYR A 196 -5.95 4.53 -16.68
CA TYR A 196 -4.84 3.87 -16.00
C TYR A 196 -5.03 2.35 -16.02
N ASN A 197 -3.97 1.60 -15.72
CA ASN A 197 -3.98 0.14 -15.65
C ASN A 197 -3.69 -0.39 -14.23
N LYS A 198 -3.55 0.50 -13.24
CA LYS A 198 -3.37 0.12 -11.84
C LYS A 198 -4.66 -0.50 -11.30
N ALA A 199 -4.60 -1.77 -10.91
CA ALA A 199 -5.63 -2.42 -10.11
C ALA A 199 -5.58 -1.93 -8.65
N HIS A 200 -6.63 -2.23 -7.87
CA HIS A 200 -6.77 -1.91 -6.44
C HIS A 200 -7.04 -0.42 -6.14
N ARG A 201 -8.07 0.11 -6.79
CA ARG A 201 -8.62 1.44 -6.50
C ARG A 201 -10.12 1.27 -6.35
N ASP A 202 -10.69 1.80 -5.27
CA ASP A 202 -12.07 1.54 -4.91
C ASP A 202 -12.92 2.82 -4.96
N ALA A 203 -14.08 2.77 -5.62
CA ALA A 203 -15.08 3.82 -5.49
C ALA A 203 -15.64 3.81 -4.07
N ILE A 204 -16.14 2.67 -3.61
CA ILE A 204 -16.59 2.46 -2.23
C ILE A 204 -15.95 1.18 -1.68
N GLN A 205 -14.98 1.34 -0.79
CA GLN A 205 -14.32 0.25 -0.10
C GLN A 205 -14.95 0.03 1.28
N LEU A 206 -15.33 -1.21 1.59
CA LEU A 206 -15.79 -1.59 2.92
C LEU A 206 -14.65 -2.26 3.69
N ILE A 207 -14.36 -1.74 4.87
CA ILE A 207 -13.29 -2.25 5.74
C ILE A 207 -13.90 -2.48 7.13
N PRO A 208 -13.89 -3.70 7.66
CA PRO A 208 -14.27 -3.93 9.04
C PRO A 208 -13.37 -3.16 10.03
N PRO A 209 -13.95 -2.41 10.99
CA PRO A 209 -13.18 -1.76 12.03
C PRO A 209 -12.51 -2.80 12.93
N LYS A 210 -11.39 -2.43 13.53
CA LYS A 210 -10.72 -3.30 14.51
C LYS A 210 -11.64 -3.52 15.71
N LYS A 211 -11.84 -4.77 16.11
CA LYS A 211 -12.47 -5.10 17.38
C LYS A 211 -11.43 -4.94 18.48
N ILE A 212 -11.70 -4.07 19.45
CA ILE A 212 -10.77 -3.77 20.56
C ILE A 212 -11.45 -4.03 21.91
N ASP A 213 -10.68 -4.49 22.89
CA ASP A 213 -11.05 -4.45 24.30
C ASP A 213 -10.43 -3.18 24.92
N PRO A 214 -11.23 -2.15 25.24
CA PRO A 214 -10.72 -0.89 25.78
C PRO A 214 -10.26 -1.03 27.24
N THR A 215 -10.68 -2.07 27.97
CA THR A 215 -10.35 -2.29 29.39
C THR A 215 -8.93 -2.84 29.56
N ARG A 216 -8.44 -3.58 28.56
CA ARG A 216 -7.07 -4.10 28.52
C ARG A 216 -6.16 -3.15 27.75
N LYS A 217 -5.01 -2.81 28.33
CA LYS A 217 -4.00 -1.93 27.72
C LYS A 217 -2.69 -2.68 27.46
N ILE A 218 -2.08 -2.42 26.31
CA ILE A 218 -0.76 -2.92 25.94
C ILE A 218 0.20 -1.74 25.88
N LYS A 219 1.34 -1.86 26.58
CA LYS A 219 2.42 -0.87 26.50
C LYS A 219 3.48 -1.34 25.51
N ILE A 220 3.60 -0.63 24.40
CA ILE A 220 4.67 -0.87 23.43
C ILE A 220 5.84 0.02 23.75
N ALA A 221 7.04 -0.55 23.89
CA ALA A 221 8.25 0.22 24.21
C ALA A 221 8.45 1.37 23.20
N GLY A 222 8.50 2.61 23.71
CA GLY A 222 8.60 3.83 22.90
C GLY A 222 7.27 4.34 22.32
N LYS A 223 6.13 3.75 22.66
CA LYS A 223 4.79 4.19 22.22
C LYS A 223 3.83 4.35 23.42
N PRO A 224 2.80 5.19 23.29
CA PRO A 224 1.73 5.25 24.28
C PRO A 224 1.01 3.90 24.39
N SER A 225 0.43 3.62 25.57
CA SER A 225 -0.40 2.43 25.77
C SER A 225 -1.57 2.42 24.78
N GLN A 226 -1.81 1.27 24.17
CA GLN A 226 -2.89 1.07 23.19
C GLN A 226 -3.93 0.12 23.77
N ALA A 227 -5.19 0.24 23.32
CA ALA A 227 -6.22 -0.74 23.64
C ALA A 227 -5.85 -2.10 23.04
N TRP A 228 -6.27 -3.18 23.70
CA TRP A 228 -6.01 -4.53 23.26
C TRP A 228 -6.83 -4.84 22.00
N MET A 229 -6.16 -5.17 20.90
CA MET A 229 -6.85 -5.62 19.68
C MET A 229 -7.29 -7.07 19.83
N ILE A 230 -8.58 -7.33 19.59
CA ILE A 230 -9.13 -8.68 19.52
C ILE A 230 -8.89 -9.24 18.11
N CYS A 231 -9.31 -8.50 17.09
CA CYS A 231 -9.06 -8.81 15.69
C CYS A 231 -9.13 -7.54 14.83
N ASP A 232 -8.62 -7.64 13.60
CA ASP A 232 -8.68 -6.65 12.53
C ASP A 232 -9.32 -7.25 11.27
N GLN A 233 -9.45 -6.47 10.20
CA GLN A 233 -10.06 -6.91 8.95
C GLN A 233 -9.37 -8.16 8.36
N MET A 234 -8.07 -8.34 8.58
CA MET A 234 -7.33 -9.48 8.07
C MET A 234 -7.55 -10.75 8.88
N SER A 235 -8.06 -10.62 10.11
CA SER A 235 -8.28 -11.68 11.10
C SER A 235 -9.76 -11.86 11.45
N GLY A 236 -10.65 -11.48 10.55
CA GLY A 236 -12.08 -11.73 10.69
C GLY A 236 -12.81 -10.73 11.58
N ALA A 237 -12.40 -9.46 11.62
CA ALA A 237 -13.28 -8.42 12.15
C ALA A 237 -14.57 -8.31 11.30
N ILE A 238 -15.66 -7.86 11.94
CA ILE A 238 -16.99 -7.80 11.35
C ILE A 238 -17.40 -6.34 11.17
N LEU A 239 -17.88 -6.00 9.97
CA LEU A 239 -18.57 -4.76 9.67
C LEU A 239 -20.08 -5.01 9.67
N GLU A 240 -20.81 -4.26 10.50
CA GLU A 240 -22.23 -4.54 10.78
C GLU A 240 -23.13 -3.37 10.37
N ASN A 241 -24.33 -3.68 9.87
CA ASN A 241 -25.41 -2.72 9.63
C ASN A 241 -25.01 -1.57 8.69
N VAL A 242 -24.38 -1.89 7.57
CA VAL A 242 -23.99 -0.90 6.55
C VAL A 242 -25.03 -0.86 5.43
N THR A 243 -25.44 0.33 5.02
CA THR A 243 -26.32 0.55 3.86
C THR A 243 -25.63 1.47 2.86
N ILE A 244 -25.56 1.05 1.60
CA ILE A 244 -25.11 1.84 0.46
C ILE A 244 -26.29 1.92 -0.51
N GLU A 245 -26.93 3.09 -0.59
CA GLU A 245 -28.18 3.29 -1.31
C GLU A 245 -28.08 4.40 -2.35
N ALA A 246 -28.68 4.20 -3.53
CA ALA A 246 -28.88 5.26 -4.52
C ALA A 246 -27.59 6.00 -4.93
N CYS A 247 -26.43 5.32 -4.87
CA CYS A 247 -25.15 5.90 -5.24
C CYS A 247 -24.88 5.66 -6.73
N ARG A 248 -24.12 6.59 -7.33
CA ARG A 248 -23.68 6.50 -8.73
C ARG A 248 -22.17 6.37 -8.79
N VAL A 249 -21.66 5.44 -9.58
CA VAL A 249 -20.22 5.32 -9.91
C VAL A 249 -20.05 5.41 -11.42
N ARG A 250 -19.13 6.28 -11.87
CA ARG A 250 -18.79 6.49 -13.28
C ARG A 250 -17.27 6.46 -13.46
N SER A 251 -16.75 5.34 -13.95
CA SER A 251 -15.35 5.21 -14.35
C SER A 251 -15.22 4.49 -15.70
N PRO A 252 -15.56 5.15 -16.82
CA PRO A 252 -15.58 4.50 -18.13
C PRO A 252 -14.18 4.25 -18.70
N LYS A 253 -13.13 4.86 -18.16
CA LYS A 253 -11.76 4.86 -18.73
C LYS A 253 -10.73 4.12 -17.87
N GLY A 254 -11.05 3.84 -16.60
CA GLY A 254 -10.13 3.27 -15.62
C GLY A 254 -10.73 2.05 -14.92
N PRO A 255 -9.90 1.11 -14.44
CA PRO A 255 -10.35 -0.11 -13.78
C PRO A 255 -10.75 0.11 -12.31
N LEU A 256 -11.48 1.20 -12.01
CA LEU A 256 -11.94 1.49 -10.64
C LEU A 256 -12.89 0.38 -10.17
N GLN A 257 -12.72 -0.14 -8.97
CA GLN A 257 -13.64 -1.12 -8.41
C GLN A 257 -14.88 -0.38 -7.92
N GLY A 258 -16.09 -0.88 -8.16
CA GLY A 258 -17.32 -0.20 -7.77
C GLY A 258 -17.53 -0.23 -6.25
N ILE A 259 -18.30 -1.19 -5.77
CA ILE A 259 -18.46 -1.44 -4.33
C ILE A 259 -17.68 -2.70 -3.97
N PHE A 260 -16.67 -2.57 -3.13
CA PHE A 260 -15.66 -3.61 -2.96
C PHE A 260 -15.32 -3.88 -1.49
N SER A 261 -15.12 -5.16 -1.17
CA SER A 261 -14.50 -5.61 0.08
C SER A 261 -13.54 -6.77 -0.18
N SER A 262 -12.32 -6.66 0.37
CA SER A 262 -11.29 -7.69 0.23
C SER A 262 -11.21 -8.68 1.39
N ASP A 263 -11.47 -8.25 2.63
CA ASP A 263 -11.16 -9.02 3.84
C ASP A 263 -12.16 -8.73 4.97
N GLY A 264 -12.29 -9.71 5.87
CA GLY A 264 -13.18 -9.67 7.02
C GLY A 264 -14.61 -10.14 6.72
N PHE A 265 -15.55 -9.82 7.61
CA PHE A 265 -16.94 -10.28 7.52
C PHE A 265 -17.93 -9.11 7.49
N PHE A 266 -19.10 -9.35 6.87
CA PHE A 266 -20.14 -8.33 6.72
C PHE A 266 -21.50 -8.90 7.09
N THR A 267 -22.17 -8.31 8.08
CA THR A 267 -23.52 -8.74 8.51
C THR A 267 -24.51 -7.60 8.34
N ASN A 268 -25.73 -7.94 7.91
CA ASN A 268 -26.79 -6.99 7.58
C ASN A 268 -26.28 -5.86 6.64
N LEU A 269 -25.54 -6.25 5.60
CA LEU A 269 -25.05 -5.33 4.57
C LEU A 269 -26.12 -5.13 3.50
N LYS A 270 -26.47 -3.88 3.22
CA LYS A 270 -27.48 -3.51 2.22
C LYS A 270 -26.85 -2.70 1.09
N VAL A 271 -27.02 -3.16 -0.14
CA VAL A 271 -26.54 -2.50 -1.37
C VAL A 271 -27.72 -2.30 -2.30
N LEU A 272 -28.27 -1.10 -2.28
CA LEU A 272 -29.61 -0.83 -2.80
C LEU A 272 -29.60 0.25 -3.88
N ASN A 273 -30.26 0.01 -5.00
CA ASN A 273 -30.58 1.05 -5.98
C ASN A 273 -29.35 1.82 -6.53
N ASN A 274 -28.17 1.20 -6.58
CA ASN A 274 -26.95 1.86 -7.05
C ASN A 274 -26.79 1.74 -8.57
N ASP A 275 -26.19 2.74 -9.22
CA ASP A 275 -25.89 2.73 -10.65
C ASP A 275 -24.37 2.77 -10.87
N ILE A 276 -23.79 1.65 -11.30
CA ILE A 276 -22.33 1.44 -11.38
C ILE A 276 -21.91 1.21 -12.83
N GLN A 277 -21.01 2.07 -13.31
CA GLN A 277 -20.31 1.92 -14.58
C GLN A 277 -18.81 1.95 -14.32
N THR A 278 -18.11 0.86 -14.61
CA THR A 278 -16.66 0.80 -14.48
C THR A 278 -16.02 -0.11 -15.54
N ALA A 279 -14.81 0.22 -15.99
CA ALA A 279 -13.97 -0.67 -16.80
C ALA A 279 -13.25 -1.75 -15.97
N GLY A 280 -13.38 -1.73 -14.64
CA GLY A 280 -12.80 -2.70 -13.71
C GLY A 280 -13.55 -4.03 -13.72
N SER A 281 -12.88 -5.11 -13.34
CA SER A 281 -13.51 -6.45 -13.24
C SER A 281 -14.43 -6.61 -12.02
N HIS A 282 -14.40 -5.68 -11.07
CA HIS A 282 -15.14 -5.77 -9.80
C HIS A 282 -16.14 -4.62 -9.69
N SER A 283 -17.37 -4.85 -10.17
CA SER A 283 -18.44 -3.86 -10.05
C SER A 283 -19.06 -3.87 -8.66
N ILE A 284 -19.53 -5.02 -8.19
CA ILE A 284 -19.92 -5.24 -6.79
C ILE A 284 -19.31 -6.57 -6.35
N VAL A 285 -18.38 -6.52 -5.39
CA VAL A 285 -17.70 -7.73 -4.91
C VAL A 285 -17.52 -7.69 -3.40
N PHE A 286 -17.97 -8.74 -2.73
CA PHE A 286 -17.79 -8.90 -1.29
C PHE A 286 -17.14 -10.24 -0.96
N ASN A 287 -15.98 -10.18 -0.34
CA ASN A 287 -15.41 -11.33 0.35
C ASN A 287 -15.98 -11.39 1.77
N GLY A 288 -16.63 -12.48 2.15
CA GLY A 288 -17.10 -12.69 3.53
C GLY A 288 -18.43 -12.03 3.90
N MET A 289 -19.31 -11.77 2.92
CA MET A 289 -20.69 -11.35 3.23
C MET A 289 -21.45 -12.49 3.90
N LEU A 290 -21.86 -12.29 5.15
CA LEU A 290 -22.62 -13.25 5.96
C LEU A 290 -24.11 -13.15 5.69
N SER A 291 -24.67 -11.94 5.77
CA SER A 291 -26.10 -11.69 5.62
C SER A 291 -26.37 -10.28 5.05
N GLY A 292 -27.54 -10.09 4.43
CA GLY A 292 -27.94 -8.78 3.91
C GLY A 292 -28.82 -8.81 2.67
N GLU A 293 -28.82 -7.70 1.93
CA GLU A 293 -29.65 -7.46 0.75
C GLU A 293 -28.83 -6.77 -0.35
N ILE A 294 -28.93 -7.27 -1.59
CA ILE A 294 -28.37 -6.62 -2.78
C ILE A 294 -29.50 -6.53 -3.80
N SER A 295 -30.08 -5.34 -3.98
CA SER A 295 -31.30 -5.19 -4.78
C SER A 295 -31.41 -3.86 -5.52
N GLY A 296 -32.08 -3.89 -6.67
CA GLY A 296 -32.35 -2.69 -7.47
C GLY A 296 -31.11 -2.06 -8.13
N ASN A 297 -29.96 -2.74 -8.12
CA ASN A 297 -28.73 -2.16 -8.65
C ASN A 297 -28.66 -2.27 -10.18
N THR A 298 -28.14 -1.23 -10.83
CA THR A 298 -27.91 -1.17 -12.27
C THR A 298 -26.42 -1.20 -12.54
N LEU A 299 -25.93 -2.24 -13.24
CA LEU A 299 -24.56 -2.34 -13.71
C LEU A 299 -24.52 -1.98 -15.20
N ARG A 300 -23.55 -1.15 -15.62
CA ARG A 300 -23.40 -0.72 -17.01
C ARG A 300 -22.11 -1.27 -17.61
N GLN A 301 -22.22 -1.95 -18.74
CA GLN A 301 -21.08 -2.49 -19.46
C GLN A 301 -20.16 -1.38 -19.97
N VAL A 302 -18.84 -1.62 -19.88
CA VAL A 302 -17.80 -0.76 -20.45
C VAL A 302 -16.91 -1.63 -21.34
N GLY A 303 -16.85 -1.31 -22.63
CA GLY A 303 -16.16 -2.15 -23.61
C GLY A 303 -16.76 -3.55 -23.70
N ASN A 304 -15.90 -4.58 -23.79
CA ASN A 304 -16.33 -5.97 -23.95
C ASN A 304 -16.52 -6.74 -22.64
N LYS A 305 -16.42 -6.08 -21.48
CA LYS A 305 -16.48 -6.74 -20.17
C LYS A 305 -17.85 -6.56 -19.54
N ALA A 306 -18.59 -7.66 -19.42
CA ALA A 306 -19.85 -7.68 -18.67
C ALA A 306 -19.55 -7.52 -17.16
N PRO A 307 -20.10 -6.51 -16.49
CA PRO A 307 -19.98 -6.35 -15.05
C PRO A 307 -20.87 -7.38 -14.33
N ALA A 308 -20.46 -7.78 -13.13
CA ALA A 308 -21.19 -8.77 -12.33
C ALA A 308 -21.15 -8.46 -10.83
N ILE A 309 -22.02 -9.14 -10.09
CA ILE A 309 -22.07 -9.12 -8.62
C ILE A 309 -21.51 -10.45 -8.11
N HIS A 310 -20.40 -10.40 -7.36
CA HIS A 310 -19.77 -11.61 -6.82
C HIS A 310 -19.73 -11.62 -5.30
N LEU A 311 -20.08 -12.76 -4.72
CA LEU A 311 -19.85 -13.05 -3.30
C LEU A 311 -18.82 -14.17 -3.19
N TYR A 312 -17.73 -13.92 -2.49
CA TYR A 312 -16.66 -14.89 -2.26
C TYR A 312 -16.55 -15.23 -0.76
N PRO A 313 -15.94 -16.37 -0.41
CA PRO A 313 -15.62 -16.68 0.98
C PRO A 313 -14.80 -15.58 1.62
N ALA A 314 -14.88 -15.49 2.94
CA ALA A 314 -14.04 -14.58 3.69
C ALA A 314 -12.60 -15.03 3.57
N ARG A 315 -11.70 -14.07 3.39
CA ARG A 315 -10.27 -14.30 3.29
C ARG A 315 -9.60 -13.87 4.58
N PHE A 316 -8.77 -14.75 5.12
CA PHE A 316 -7.95 -14.51 6.30
C PHE A 316 -6.49 -14.28 5.86
N GLY A 317 -6.06 -13.04 6.06
CA GLY A 317 -4.72 -12.56 5.72
C GLY A 317 -4.51 -12.31 4.23
N GLY A 318 -3.65 -11.34 3.94
CA GLY A 318 -3.07 -11.19 2.60
C GLY A 318 -1.99 -12.25 2.35
N ASN A 319 -1.47 -12.26 1.12
CA ASN A 319 -0.31 -13.05 0.71
C ASN A 319 0.92 -12.13 0.61
N GLN A 320 1.31 -11.49 1.72
CA GLN A 320 2.27 -10.38 1.69
C GLN A 320 3.69 -10.83 1.34
N ALA A 321 4.06 -12.05 1.70
CA ALA A 321 5.36 -12.65 1.45
C ALA A 321 5.22 -14.11 1.02
N GLU A 322 4.19 -14.40 0.20
CA GLU A 322 3.91 -15.72 -0.35
C GLU A 322 3.72 -16.81 0.72
N GLU A 323 3.11 -16.46 1.85
CA GLU A 323 2.77 -17.40 2.92
C GLU A 323 1.48 -18.18 2.67
N GLY A 324 0.74 -17.88 1.61
CA GLY A 324 -0.56 -18.47 1.27
C GLY A 324 -1.75 -17.71 1.86
N MET A 325 -2.97 -18.09 1.48
CA MET A 325 -4.21 -17.47 1.96
C MET A 325 -5.17 -18.52 2.51
N ALA A 326 -5.83 -18.20 3.63
CA ALA A 326 -6.89 -19.02 4.19
C ALA A 326 -8.24 -18.46 3.76
N TYR A 327 -9.14 -19.34 3.30
CA TYR A 327 -10.54 -19.01 3.02
C TYR A 327 -11.46 -19.71 4.01
N ILE A 328 -12.44 -18.99 4.54
CA ILE A 328 -13.49 -19.56 5.38
C ILE A 328 -14.65 -19.91 4.46
N LEU A 329 -14.93 -21.20 4.31
CA LEU A 329 -15.94 -21.74 3.38
C LEU A 329 -17.26 -22.07 4.08
N GLY A 330 -17.24 -22.17 5.41
CA GLY A 330 -18.41 -22.44 6.24
C GLY A 330 -18.08 -22.33 7.72
N PHE A 331 -19.11 -22.24 8.56
CA PHE A 331 -19.00 -22.04 10.00
C PHE A 331 -19.56 -23.22 10.77
N ALA A 332 -18.93 -23.55 11.89
CA ALA A 332 -19.48 -24.50 12.86
C ALA A 332 -20.61 -23.85 13.66
N ASN A 333 -21.51 -24.69 14.19
CA ASN A 333 -22.42 -24.25 15.24
C ASN A 333 -21.69 -24.26 16.58
N GLU A 334 -21.42 -23.07 17.12
CA GLU A 334 -20.68 -22.88 18.37
C GLU A 334 -21.59 -22.64 19.60
N SER A 335 -22.91 -22.81 19.46
CA SER A 335 -23.89 -22.44 20.52
C SER A 335 -23.71 -23.20 21.83
N THR A 336 -23.09 -24.38 21.83
CA THR A 336 -22.81 -25.16 23.03
C THR A 336 -21.62 -24.60 23.84
N ASN A 337 -20.54 -24.21 23.16
CA ASN A 337 -19.32 -23.68 23.78
C ASN A 337 -19.44 -22.17 24.08
N PHE A 338 -20.31 -21.47 23.34
CA PHE A 338 -20.59 -20.05 23.48
C PHE A 338 -22.11 -19.80 23.54
N PRO A 339 -22.76 -20.12 24.69
CA PRO A 339 -24.22 -20.08 24.81
C PRO A 339 -24.80 -18.65 24.85
N ASP A 340 -24.01 -17.66 25.26
CA ASP A 340 -24.41 -16.25 25.23
C ASP A 340 -24.42 -15.72 23.79
N GLN A 341 -25.55 -15.88 23.11
CA GLN A 341 -25.75 -15.47 21.72
C GLN A 341 -25.75 -13.95 21.53
N GLN A 342 -25.93 -13.17 22.59
CA GLN A 342 -25.82 -11.71 22.52
C GLN A 342 -24.35 -11.29 22.41
N LYS A 343 -23.46 -11.99 23.14
CA LYS A 343 -22.02 -11.74 23.11
C LYS A 343 -21.30 -12.47 21.97
N TYR A 344 -21.78 -13.65 21.61
CA TYR A 344 -21.21 -14.55 20.61
C TYR A 344 -22.29 -14.97 19.61
N PRO A 345 -22.70 -14.07 18.69
CA PRO A 345 -23.75 -14.38 17.73
C PRO A 345 -23.32 -15.51 16.79
N ARG A 346 -24.25 -16.38 16.38
CA ARG A 346 -23.99 -17.36 15.32
C ARG A 346 -23.49 -16.65 14.05
N LEU A 347 -22.39 -17.16 13.48
CA LEU A 347 -21.97 -16.80 12.13
C LEU A 347 -22.39 -17.87 11.14
N ALA A 348 -22.88 -17.44 9.97
CA ALA A 348 -23.21 -18.30 8.84
C ALA A 348 -23.16 -17.49 7.54
N TYR A 349 -23.01 -18.18 6.41
CA TYR A 349 -23.34 -17.63 5.09
C TYR A 349 -24.83 -17.79 4.85
N ASP A 350 -25.61 -16.86 5.37
CA ASP A 350 -27.06 -16.84 5.20
C ASP A 350 -27.45 -16.52 3.75
N ALA A 351 -28.69 -16.87 3.41
CA ALA A 351 -29.30 -16.47 2.15
C ALA A 351 -29.28 -14.93 2.04
N ILE A 352 -28.90 -14.42 0.87
CA ILE A 352 -28.93 -12.98 0.58
C ILE A 352 -30.25 -12.66 -0.09
N THR A 353 -30.93 -11.62 0.39
CA THR A 353 -32.09 -11.08 -0.32
C THR A 353 -31.62 -10.44 -1.62
N GLU A 354 -32.11 -10.97 -2.74
CA GLU A 354 -31.77 -10.50 -4.08
C GLU A 354 -33.04 -10.28 -4.91
N ARG A 355 -33.14 -9.10 -5.53
CA ARG A 355 -34.19 -8.79 -6.52
C ARG A 355 -33.81 -7.56 -7.36
N ASP A 356 -34.41 -7.45 -8.53
CA ASP A 356 -34.41 -6.24 -9.35
C ASP A 356 -33.00 -5.72 -9.76
N ASN A 357 -31.97 -6.57 -9.76
CA ASN A 357 -30.64 -6.19 -10.26
C ASN A 357 -30.62 -6.27 -11.80
N THR A 358 -30.06 -5.26 -12.45
CA THR A 358 -30.05 -5.14 -13.92
C THR A 358 -28.65 -4.89 -14.47
N LEU A 359 -28.40 -5.39 -15.67
CA LEU A 359 -27.26 -5.08 -16.52
C LEU A 359 -27.76 -4.32 -17.75
N ILE A 360 -27.18 -3.15 -18.00
CA ILE A 360 -27.30 -2.42 -19.26
C ILE A 360 -26.04 -2.69 -20.08
N ASP A 361 -26.19 -3.44 -21.17
CA ASP A 361 -25.14 -3.74 -22.13
C ASP A 361 -25.45 -3.15 -23.51
N THR A 362 -24.67 -3.54 -24.53
CA THR A 362 -24.88 -3.08 -25.92
C THR A 362 -26.16 -3.61 -26.56
N THR A 363 -26.79 -4.63 -25.96
CA THR A 363 -28.01 -5.28 -26.46
C THR A 363 -29.27 -4.77 -25.76
N GLY A 364 -29.14 -4.12 -24.59
CA GLY A 364 -30.25 -3.51 -23.86
C GLY A 364 -30.14 -3.71 -22.36
N THR A 365 -31.28 -3.70 -21.69
CA THR A 365 -31.38 -3.93 -20.24
C THR A 365 -31.82 -5.37 -19.98
N LYS A 366 -31.10 -6.10 -19.13
CA LYS A 366 -31.43 -7.47 -18.72
C LYS A 366 -31.29 -7.66 -17.22
N ALA A 367 -32.06 -8.57 -16.64
CA ALA A 367 -31.88 -8.96 -15.24
C ALA A 367 -30.55 -9.71 -15.05
N ILE A 368 -29.92 -9.56 -13.89
CA ILE A 368 -28.73 -10.32 -13.50
C ILE A 368 -28.92 -10.89 -12.09
N ASN A 369 -28.31 -12.06 -11.86
CA ASN A 369 -28.29 -12.71 -10.55
C ASN A 369 -26.92 -12.53 -9.89
N ILE A 370 -26.86 -12.66 -8.56
CA ILE A 370 -25.63 -12.74 -7.79
C ILE A 370 -24.92 -14.05 -8.10
N ILE A 371 -23.62 -13.95 -8.41
CA ILE A 371 -22.73 -15.10 -8.49
C ILE A 371 -22.23 -15.38 -7.06
N ASN A 372 -22.95 -16.25 -6.35
CA ASN A 372 -22.61 -16.65 -4.99
C ASN A 372 -21.62 -17.82 -5.02
N GLN A 373 -20.38 -17.55 -4.62
CA GLN A 373 -19.28 -18.51 -4.54
C GLN A 373 -18.70 -18.60 -3.13
N ARG A 374 -19.48 -18.24 -2.10
CA ARG A 374 -19.01 -18.18 -0.70
C ARG A 374 -18.57 -19.52 -0.11
N ASP A 375 -18.94 -20.61 -0.76
CA ASP A 375 -18.61 -21.98 -0.39
C ASP A 375 -17.40 -22.55 -1.15
N ASP A 376 -16.77 -21.81 -2.08
CA ASP A 376 -15.61 -22.29 -2.85
C ASP A 376 -14.52 -21.24 -3.08
N ILE A 377 -13.31 -21.71 -3.37
CA ILE A 377 -12.16 -20.87 -3.71
C ILE A 377 -12.11 -20.70 -5.22
N SER A 378 -12.20 -19.45 -5.68
CA SER A 378 -12.02 -19.10 -7.10
C SER A 378 -10.74 -19.70 -7.66
N GLU A 379 -10.85 -20.28 -8.88
CA GLU A 379 -9.79 -21.03 -9.54
C GLU A 379 -8.45 -20.29 -9.54
N THR A 380 -8.47 -18.99 -9.87
CA THR A 380 -7.30 -18.13 -9.92
C THR A 380 -6.49 -18.06 -8.62
N TYR A 381 -7.11 -18.35 -7.48
CA TYR A 381 -6.49 -18.32 -6.16
C TYR A 381 -6.16 -19.71 -5.58
N ARG A 382 -6.74 -20.79 -6.12
CA ARG A 382 -6.56 -22.17 -5.59
C ARG A 382 -5.10 -22.61 -5.45
N TRP A 383 -4.19 -22.08 -6.27
CA TRP A 383 -2.78 -22.44 -6.21
C TRP A 383 -2.04 -21.86 -5.00
N MET A 384 -2.53 -20.81 -4.36
CA MET A 384 -1.88 -20.15 -3.20
C MET A 384 -2.76 -20.19 -1.95
N SER A 385 -3.75 -21.07 -1.91
CA SER A 385 -4.81 -20.99 -0.92
C SER A 385 -5.30 -22.35 -0.43
N PHE A 386 -5.91 -22.33 0.74
CA PHE A 386 -6.61 -23.47 1.33
C PHE A 386 -7.93 -23.01 1.96
N GLY A 387 -8.88 -23.93 2.09
CA GLY A 387 -10.23 -23.65 2.56
C GLY A 387 -10.52 -24.34 3.89
N LEU A 388 -11.23 -23.66 4.78
CA LEU A 388 -11.68 -24.16 6.07
C LEU A 388 -13.21 -24.25 6.08
N GLU A 389 -13.73 -25.45 6.29
CA GLU A 389 -15.12 -25.74 6.59
C GLU A 389 -15.32 -25.83 8.11
N ASP A 390 -16.57 -25.84 8.56
CA ASP A 390 -16.92 -26.01 9.98
C ASP A 390 -16.08 -25.11 10.91
N PHE A 391 -15.87 -23.85 10.50
CA PHE A 391 -14.97 -22.94 11.19
C PHE A 391 -15.59 -22.43 12.49
N GLN A 392 -14.88 -22.63 13.60
CA GLN A 392 -15.23 -22.15 14.95
C GLN A 392 -14.64 -20.75 15.15
N TYR A 393 -15.35 -19.73 14.66
CA TYR A 393 -14.92 -18.34 14.67
C TYR A 393 -14.66 -17.79 16.06
N HIS A 394 -15.55 -18.06 17.03
CA HIS A 394 -15.43 -17.47 18.37
C HIS A 394 -14.27 -18.11 19.14
N ALA A 395 -14.12 -19.43 19.04
CA ALA A 395 -12.98 -20.14 19.60
C ALA A 395 -11.65 -19.65 18.99
N PHE A 396 -11.59 -19.49 17.66
CA PHE A 396 -10.46 -18.90 16.97
C PHE A 396 -10.14 -17.48 17.48
N GLN A 397 -11.15 -16.61 17.55
CA GLN A 397 -10.97 -15.22 17.96
C GLN A 397 -10.46 -15.14 19.41
N GLN A 398 -11.01 -15.96 20.31
CA GLN A 398 -10.58 -16.02 21.69
C GLN A 398 -9.11 -16.43 21.81
N GLU A 399 -8.70 -17.51 21.14
CA GLU A 399 -7.32 -17.98 21.24
C GLU A 399 -6.34 -17.04 20.54
N PHE A 400 -6.63 -16.59 19.31
CA PHE A 400 -5.76 -15.67 18.57
C PHE A 400 -5.55 -14.33 19.32
N SER A 401 -6.59 -13.84 19.99
CA SER A 401 -6.51 -12.58 20.73
C SER A 401 -5.83 -12.67 22.08
N THR A 402 -5.74 -13.86 22.69
CA THR A 402 -5.20 -14.05 24.04
C THR A 402 -3.86 -14.76 24.08
N LEU A 403 -3.57 -15.62 23.10
CA LEU A 403 -2.31 -16.34 23.01
C LEU A 403 -1.15 -15.36 22.81
N THR A 404 -0.21 -15.34 23.76
CA THR A 404 0.99 -14.51 23.64
C THR A 404 1.98 -15.14 22.67
N PHE A 405 2.82 -14.31 22.05
CA PHE A 405 3.87 -14.82 21.18
C PHE A 405 4.89 -15.67 21.94
N GLY A 406 5.15 -15.33 23.21
CA GLY A 406 5.99 -16.14 24.10
C GLY A 406 5.42 -17.52 24.36
N ASP A 407 4.10 -17.63 24.58
CA ASP A 407 3.42 -18.91 24.74
C ASP A 407 3.41 -19.69 23.43
N TYR A 408 3.09 -19.04 22.31
CA TYR A 408 3.18 -19.66 20.98
C TYR A 408 4.57 -20.25 20.68
N LYS A 409 5.63 -19.64 21.23
CA LYS A 409 7.02 -20.09 21.08
C LYS A 409 7.40 -21.26 22.00
N ARG A 410 6.82 -21.35 23.20
CA ARG A 410 7.29 -22.26 24.27
C ARG A 410 6.30 -23.37 24.63
N ASP A 411 5.01 -23.14 24.43
CA ASP A 411 3.97 -24.10 24.74
C ASP A 411 4.10 -25.32 23.82
N PRO A 412 4.18 -26.55 24.37
CA PRO A 412 4.26 -27.78 23.57
C PRO A 412 3.15 -27.90 22.52
N ARG A 413 1.98 -27.31 22.76
CA ARG A 413 0.83 -27.31 21.83
C ARG A 413 1.09 -26.52 20.54
N TYR A 414 2.09 -25.62 20.53
CA TYR A 414 2.41 -24.75 19.37
C TYR A 414 3.85 -24.89 18.87
N GLN A 415 4.65 -25.78 19.47
CA GLN A 415 6.06 -25.90 19.16
C GLN A 415 6.30 -26.22 17.67
N HIS A 416 5.43 -27.02 17.06
CA HIS A 416 5.51 -27.38 15.65
C HIS A 416 5.17 -26.20 14.72
N GLU A 417 4.14 -25.44 15.05
CA GLU A 417 3.67 -24.27 14.32
C GLU A 417 4.70 -23.13 14.41
N PHE A 418 5.33 -22.95 15.57
CA PHE A 418 6.44 -22.01 15.73
C PHE A 418 7.67 -22.42 14.90
N ALA A 419 8.01 -23.72 14.87
CA ALA A 419 9.09 -24.22 14.02
C ALA A 419 8.82 -23.94 12.52
N LYS A 420 7.57 -24.13 12.07
CA LYS A 420 7.11 -23.76 10.72
C LYS A 420 7.27 -22.26 10.44
N LEU A 421 6.85 -21.39 11.37
CA LEU A 421 7.03 -19.94 11.24
C LEU A 421 8.51 -19.58 11.06
N LYS A 422 9.38 -20.14 11.90
CA LYS A 422 10.83 -19.90 11.83
C LYS A 422 11.40 -20.34 10.49
N ALA A 423 11.06 -21.55 10.04
CA ALA A 423 11.52 -22.08 8.76
C ALA A 423 11.03 -21.24 7.57
N TRP A 424 9.77 -20.81 7.60
CA TRP A 424 9.21 -19.92 6.58
C TRP A 424 9.94 -18.58 6.51
N LEU A 425 10.14 -17.90 7.65
CA LEU A 425 10.87 -16.63 7.70
C LEU A 425 12.30 -16.77 7.16
N GLN A 426 13.03 -17.81 7.58
CA GLN A 426 14.40 -18.04 7.12
C GLN A 426 14.45 -18.23 5.61
N GLN A 427 13.58 -19.09 5.07
CA GLN A 427 13.50 -19.33 3.64
C GLN A 427 13.14 -18.04 2.88
N LYS A 428 12.15 -17.27 3.35
CA LYS A 428 11.74 -16.05 2.65
C LYS A 428 12.81 -14.97 2.74
N ILE A 429 13.47 -14.78 3.87
CA ILE A 429 14.59 -13.84 3.98
C ILE A 429 15.69 -14.19 2.98
N GLU A 430 16.05 -15.47 2.88
CA GLU A 430 17.02 -15.93 1.88
C GLU A 430 16.53 -15.61 0.46
N GLU A 431 15.33 -16.04 0.08
CA GLU A 431 14.73 -15.79 -1.25
C GLU A 431 14.70 -14.30 -1.62
N PHE A 432 14.35 -13.43 -0.67
CA PHE A 432 14.26 -11.97 -0.89
C PHE A 432 15.62 -11.26 -0.81
N THR A 433 16.67 -11.90 -0.26
CA THR A 433 18.02 -11.33 -0.16
C THR A 433 18.93 -11.78 -1.29
N THR A 434 18.96 -13.08 -1.58
CA THR A 434 19.85 -13.68 -2.59
C THR A 434 19.17 -13.83 -3.95
N GLY A 435 17.86 -13.62 -4.02
CA GLY A 435 17.03 -13.96 -5.17
C GLY A 435 16.63 -15.43 -5.18
N ARG A 436 15.71 -15.77 -6.08
CA ARG A 436 15.14 -17.12 -6.25
C ARG A 436 15.19 -17.55 -7.71
N ARG A 437 15.65 -18.78 -7.97
CA ARG A 437 15.59 -19.44 -9.30
C ARG A 437 14.20 -20.08 -9.50
N VAL A 438 13.79 -20.32 -10.75
CA VAL A 438 12.45 -20.85 -11.11
C VAL A 438 12.26 -22.33 -10.72
N ASP A 439 13.34 -23.00 -10.33
CA ASP A 439 13.40 -24.42 -9.95
C ASP A 439 12.49 -24.79 -8.76
N ASN A 440 12.09 -23.84 -7.91
CA ASN A 440 11.16 -24.09 -6.80
C ASN A 440 9.67 -23.95 -7.17
N GLY A 441 9.34 -23.77 -8.44
CA GLY A 441 7.98 -23.58 -8.94
C GLY A 441 7.44 -22.17 -8.72
N LEU A 442 7.97 -21.38 -7.79
CA LEU A 442 7.59 -19.98 -7.64
C LEU A 442 8.30 -19.08 -8.69
N PRO A 443 7.70 -17.93 -9.08
CA PRO A 443 8.32 -17.00 -10.02
C PRO A 443 9.73 -16.59 -9.57
N ALA A 444 10.68 -16.43 -10.52
CA ALA A 444 12.02 -15.98 -10.18
C ALA A 444 12.01 -14.61 -9.50
N LEU A 445 12.81 -14.45 -8.45
CA LEU A 445 13.09 -13.17 -7.82
C LEU A 445 14.52 -12.76 -8.20
N ARG A 446 14.69 -11.61 -8.85
CA ARG A 446 16.01 -11.12 -9.27
C ARG A 446 16.52 -10.09 -8.29
N ALA A 447 17.73 -10.29 -7.76
CA ALA A 447 18.36 -9.32 -6.87
C ALA A 447 18.35 -7.90 -7.49
N GLY A 448 17.83 -6.91 -6.74
CA GLY A 448 17.75 -5.51 -7.16
C GLY A 448 16.35 -4.98 -7.52
N ASP A 449 15.31 -5.82 -7.58
CA ASP A 449 13.94 -5.30 -7.69
C ASP A 449 13.54 -4.56 -6.40
N GLU A 450 13.08 -3.32 -6.49
CA GLU A 450 12.79 -2.44 -5.35
C GLU A 450 11.74 -3.04 -4.38
N LYS A 451 10.79 -3.84 -4.91
CA LYS A 451 9.84 -4.61 -4.09
C LYS A 451 10.51 -5.67 -3.22
N LEU A 452 11.66 -6.22 -3.65
CA LEU A 452 12.40 -7.24 -2.90
C LEU A 452 13.13 -6.64 -1.69
N LEU A 453 13.74 -5.47 -1.84
CA LEU A 453 14.43 -4.78 -0.74
C LEU A 453 13.45 -4.40 0.38
N LEU A 454 12.25 -3.92 0.02
CA LEU A 454 11.23 -3.55 0.99
C LEU A 454 10.71 -4.77 1.77
N ILE A 455 10.31 -5.83 1.07
CA ILE A 455 9.77 -7.04 1.71
C ILE A 455 10.86 -7.76 2.52
N GLY A 456 12.07 -7.90 1.98
CA GLY A 456 13.20 -8.51 2.68
C GLY A 456 13.53 -7.77 3.99
N THR A 457 13.52 -6.43 3.98
CA THR A 457 13.74 -5.62 5.19
C THR A 457 12.65 -5.84 6.24
N ILE A 458 11.38 -5.90 5.82
CA ILE A 458 10.25 -6.18 6.71
C ILE A 458 10.38 -7.57 7.33
N LEU A 459 10.71 -8.58 6.53
CA LEU A 459 10.90 -9.96 6.99
C LEU A 459 12.09 -10.09 7.95
N GLN A 460 13.22 -9.43 7.65
CA GLN A 460 14.39 -9.43 8.51
C GLN A 460 14.09 -8.79 9.87
N LYS A 461 13.36 -7.66 9.87
CA LYS A 461 12.88 -7.01 11.09
C LYS A 461 11.97 -7.93 11.88
N ALA A 462 11.03 -8.60 11.21
CA ALA A 462 10.15 -9.58 11.82
C ALA A 462 10.92 -10.73 12.47
N PHE A 463 11.90 -11.29 11.77
CA PHE A 463 12.75 -12.36 12.29
C PHE A 463 13.58 -11.94 13.49
N ASN A 464 14.20 -10.75 13.46
CA ASN A 464 14.96 -10.24 14.59
C ASN A 464 14.09 -10.01 15.83
N ASN A 465 12.89 -9.48 15.64
CA ASN A 465 11.98 -9.17 16.73
C ASN A 465 11.26 -10.39 17.31
N ALA A 466 10.97 -11.41 16.48
CA ALA A 466 10.22 -12.59 16.89
C ALA A 466 11.13 -13.78 17.27
N ILE A 467 12.22 -14.01 16.53
CA ILE A 467 13.06 -15.20 16.70
C ILE A 467 14.26 -14.89 17.58
N ASN A 468 14.97 -13.78 17.29
CA ASN A 468 16.23 -13.42 17.97
C ASN A 468 16.04 -12.56 19.23
N SER A 469 14.80 -12.32 19.64
CA SER A 469 14.47 -11.51 20.82
C SER A 469 13.31 -12.12 21.59
N ASN A 470 13.21 -11.76 22.87
CA ASN A 470 12.04 -12.00 23.72
C ASN A 470 11.25 -10.70 23.99
N ARG A 471 11.67 -9.57 23.39
CA ARG A 471 11.10 -8.24 23.66
C ARG A 471 9.61 -8.16 23.37
N LEU A 472 9.12 -8.99 22.45
CA LEU A 472 7.72 -9.03 22.03
C LEU A 472 6.96 -10.25 22.54
N ASP A 473 7.54 -11.06 23.43
CA ASP A 473 6.91 -12.30 23.90
C ASP A 473 5.59 -12.05 24.65
N ALA A 474 5.48 -10.92 25.37
CA ALA A 474 4.28 -10.57 26.11
C ALA A 474 3.12 -10.05 25.23
N TYR A 475 3.32 -9.94 23.92
CA TYR A 475 2.29 -9.45 22.99
C TYR A 475 1.43 -10.61 22.57
N SER A 476 0.10 -10.43 22.56
CA SER A 476 -0.75 -11.40 21.87
C SER A 476 -0.50 -11.44 20.38
N LEU A 477 -0.79 -12.57 19.76
CA LEU A 477 -0.67 -12.74 18.31
C LEU A 477 -1.47 -11.66 17.57
N SER A 478 -2.69 -11.36 18.02
CA SER A 478 -3.49 -10.27 17.45
C SER A 478 -2.80 -8.92 17.54
N ASN A 479 -2.08 -8.61 18.63
CA ASN A 479 -1.41 -7.32 18.81
C ASN A 479 0.05 -7.30 18.33
N PHE A 480 0.52 -8.39 17.70
CA PHE A 480 1.90 -8.49 17.27
C PHE A 480 2.19 -7.44 16.19
N PRO A 481 3.24 -6.60 16.35
CA PRO A 481 3.45 -5.42 15.50
C PRO A 481 3.89 -5.76 14.07
N GLU A 482 4.52 -6.92 13.87
CA GLU A 482 5.03 -7.33 12.56
C GLU A 482 3.96 -8.14 11.81
N THR A 483 3.35 -7.50 10.81
CA THR A 483 2.24 -8.10 10.03
C THR A 483 2.54 -9.50 9.48
N PRO A 484 3.74 -9.82 8.93
CA PRO A 484 4.00 -11.15 8.39
C PRO A 484 3.95 -12.25 9.47
N ILE A 485 4.36 -11.95 10.71
CA ILE A 485 4.21 -12.87 11.84
C ILE A 485 2.73 -13.02 12.17
N ARG A 486 2.04 -11.90 12.35
CA ARG A 486 0.61 -11.87 12.72
C ARG A 486 -0.24 -12.66 11.72
N THR A 487 -0.05 -12.48 10.41
CA THR A 487 -0.82 -13.18 9.38
C THR A 487 -0.48 -14.67 9.31
N PHE A 488 0.79 -15.05 9.49
CA PHE A 488 1.19 -16.45 9.50
C PHE A 488 0.61 -17.19 10.72
N THR A 489 0.80 -16.65 11.92
CA THR A 489 0.34 -17.31 13.15
C THR A 489 -1.18 -17.35 13.21
N MET A 490 -1.86 -16.31 12.72
CA MET A 490 -3.32 -16.32 12.55
C MET A 490 -3.81 -17.49 11.70
N LYS A 491 -3.16 -17.78 10.56
CA LYS A 491 -3.53 -18.90 9.67
C LYS A 491 -3.32 -20.26 10.35
N GLN A 492 -2.24 -20.39 11.15
CA GLN A 492 -1.98 -21.60 11.95
C GLN A 492 -3.05 -21.80 13.04
N VAL A 493 -3.43 -20.73 13.75
CA VAL A 493 -4.52 -20.80 14.74
C VAL A 493 -5.85 -21.11 14.04
N ALA A 494 -6.12 -20.51 12.88
CA ALA A 494 -7.34 -20.81 12.11
C ALA A 494 -7.42 -22.29 11.69
N LEU A 495 -6.31 -22.92 11.30
CA LEU A 495 -6.23 -24.35 10.98
C LEU A 495 -6.60 -25.27 12.16
N LYS A 496 -6.45 -24.81 13.41
CA LYS A 496 -6.88 -25.56 14.61
C LYS A 496 -8.39 -25.52 14.81
N TYR A 497 -9.05 -24.46 14.35
CA TYR A 497 -10.48 -24.20 14.56
C TYR A 497 -11.32 -24.38 13.30
N GLY A 498 -10.75 -24.91 12.22
CA GLY A 498 -11.48 -25.19 10.99
C GLY A 498 -11.09 -26.54 10.43
N LYS A 499 -12.05 -27.19 9.79
CA LYS A 499 -11.82 -28.42 9.05
C LYS A 499 -11.23 -28.08 7.69
N LEU A 500 -9.97 -28.46 7.46
CA LEU A 500 -9.34 -28.25 6.16
C LEU A 500 -10.06 -29.04 5.06
N ARG A 501 -10.63 -28.33 4.08
CA ARG A 501 -11.19 -28.97 2.87
C ARG A 501 -10.04 -29.57 2.05
N PRO A 502 -10.18 -30.80 1.50
CA PRO A 502 -9.22 -31.37 0.57
C PRO A 502 -8.94 -30.43 -0.60
N LEU A 503 -7.67 -30.35 -1.01
CA LEU A 503 -7.25 -29.42 -2.06
C LEU A 503 -7.80 -29.87 -3.42
N VAL A 504 -8.23 -28.93 -4.27
CA VAL A 504 -8.75 -29.27 -5.60
C VAL A 504 -7.60 -29.32 -6.62
N ALA A 505 -7.53 -30.34 -7.46
CA ALA A 505 -6.48 -30.48 -8.48
C ALA A 505 -6.44 -29.28 -9.45
N LEU A 506 -5.25 -28.80 -9.82
CA LEU A 506 -5.08 -27.62 -10.68
C LEU A 506 -4.93 -27.96 -12.18
N ASN A 507 -5.35 -29.18 -12.57
CA ASN A 507 -5.02 -29.80 -13.86
C ASN A 507 -5.66 -29.11 -15.09
N HIS A 508 -6.59 -28.15 -14.88
CA HIS A 508 -7.36 -27.48 -15.93
C HIS A 508 -7.10 -25.95 -16.02
N MET A 509 -6.18 -25.40 -15.23
CA MET A 509 -5.98 -23.94 -15.12
C MET A 509 -5.00 -23.37 -16.16
N GLY A 510 -5.43 -23.26 -17.42
CA GLY A 510 -4.78 -22.44 -18.45
C GLY A 510 -3.39 -22.90 -18.96
N LYS A 511 -2.69 -22.02 -19.68
CA LYS A 511 -1.45 -22.30 -20.46
C LYS A 511 -0.24 -22.81 -19.66
N ASN A 512 -0.26 -22.73 -18.33
CA ASN A 512 0.75 -23.37 -17.48
C ASN A 512 0.30 -24.80 -17.23
N SER A 513 1.10 -25.82 -17.60
CA SER A 513 0.74 -27.21 -17.32
C SER A 513 0.35 -27.33 -15.84
N GLY A 514 -0.83 -27.86 -15.50
CA GLY A 514 -1.32 -27.92 -14.11
C GLY A 514 -0.30 -28.46 -13.10
N LYS A 515 0.64 -29.31 -13.56
CA LYS A 515 1.82 -29.77 -12.81
C LYS A 515 2.68 -28.63 -12.23
N GLU A 516 2.89 -27.55 -12.96
CA GLU A 516 3.67 -26.39 -12.52
C GLU A 516 2.90 -25.62 -11.44
N LEU A 517 1.59 -25.40 -11.61
CA LEU A 517 0.74 -24.77 -10.60
C LEU A 517 0.66 -25.60 -9.31
N GLU A 518 0.62 -26.92 -9.43
CA GLU A 518 0.72 -27.85 -8.30
C GLU A 518 2.05 -27.73 -7.55
N LYS A 519 3.16 -27.61 -8.28
CA LYS A 519 4.47 -27.35 -7.71
C LYS A 519 4.50 -26.01 -6.96
N ARG A 520 3.91 -24.95 -7.54
CA ARG A 520 3.78 -23.63 -6.88
C ARG A 520 2.96 -23.72 -5.60
N ARG A 521 1.87 -24.49 -5.63
CA ARG A 521 1.00 -24.69 -4.47
C ARG A 521 1.73 -25.36 -3.33
N LYS A 522 2.44 -26.45 -3.62
CA LYS A 522 3.27 -27.13 -2.61
C LYS A 522 4.33 -26.20 -2.04
N ALA A 523 5.02 -25.42 -2.88
CA ALA A 523 6.03 -24.47 -2.42
C ALA A 523 5.47 -23.34 -1.53
N THR A 524 4.27 -22.83 -1.85
CA THR A 524 3.59 -21.78 -1.09
C THR A 524 3.06 -22.30 0.25
N LEU A 525 2.38 -23.44 0.24
CA LEU A 525 1.58 -23.90 1.38
C LEU A 525 2.33 -24.84 2.35
N LYS A 526 3.54 -25.33 2.01
CA LYS A 526 4.31 -26.29 2.85
C LYS A 526 4.62 -25.84 4.28
N HIS A 527 4.61 -24.53 4.53
CA HIS A 527 4.85 -24.01 5.87
C HIS A 527 3.57 -23.87 6.69
N LEU A 528 2.40 -23.94 6.05
CA LEU A 528 1.11 -23.97 6.75
C LEU A 528 0.63 -25.41 6.91
N LEU A 529 0.57 -26.15 5.82
CA LEU A 529 0.00 -27.49 5.75
C LEU A 529 1.04 -28.60 5.94
N THR A 530 0.62 -29.72 6.50
CA THR A 530 1.43 -30.95 6.55
C THR A 530 1.53 -31.62 5.19
N ASN A 531 2.49 -32.53 5.01
CA ASN A 531 2.62 -33.31 3.77
C ASN A 531 1.36 -34.14 3.46
N ALA A 532 0.72 -34.70 4.48
CA ALA A 532 -0.54 -35.44 4.33
C ALA A 532 -1.65 -34.52 3.78
N GLN A 533 -1.78 -33.32 4.33
CA GLN A 533 -2.76 -32.33 3.88
C GLN A 533 -2.47 -31.83 2.46
N LEU A 534 -1.21 -31.57 2.11
CA LEU A 534 -0.80 -31.14 0.76
C LEU A 534 -1.07 -32.20 -0.32
N ASN A 535 -1.05 -33.48 0.06
CA ASN A 535 -1.29 -34.59 -0.86
C ASN A 535 -2.75 -35.07 -0.86
N ASN A 536 -3.59 -34.55 0.03
CA ASN A 536 -5.03 -34.81 0.04
C ASN A 536 -5.72 -33.97 -1.06
N ILE A 537 -5.61 -34.44 -2.31
CA ILE A 537 -6.09 -33.76 -3.50
C ILE A 537 -7.34 -34.46 -4.05
N LYS A 538 -8.44 -33.72 -4.20
CA LYS A 538 -9.63 -34.17 -4.93
C LYS A 538 -9.56 -33.75 -6.40
N PRO A 539 -10.18 -34.52 -7.33
CA PRO A 539 -10.31 -34.11 -8.72
C PRO A 539 -10.98 -32.73 -8.82
N ASN A 540 -10.52 -31.91 -9.77
CA ASN A 540 -11.31 -30.73 -10.15
C ASN A 540 -12.58 -31.24 -10.85
N PRO A 541 -13.79 -30.96 -10.33
CA PRO A 541 -14.99 -31.22 -11.12
C PRO A 541 -14.80 -30.55 -12.49
N LYS A 542 -15.10 -31.29 -13.57
CA LYS A 542 -15.09 -30.70 -14.91
C LYS A 542 -16.03 -29.49 -14.90
N PRO A 543 -15.73 -28.41 -15.62
CA PRO A 543 -16.69 -27.33 -15.80
C PRO A 543 -18.00 -27.93 -16.32
N ASP A 544 -19.12 -27.58 -15.69
CA ASP A 544 -20.45 -27.95 -16.18
C ASP A 544 -20.61 -27.29 -17.56
N THR A 545 -20.68 -28.09 -18.62
CA THR A 545 -20.76 -27.63 -20.01
C THR A 545 -22.05 -26.86 -20.34
N ASN A 546 -22.92 -26.63 -19.35
CA ASN A 546 -24.17 -25.86 -19.46
C ASN A 546 -24.08 -24.44 -18.86
N THR A 547 -22.89 -23.94 -18.49
CA THR A 547 -22.70 -22.57 -17.98
C THR A 547 -21.64 -21.75 -18.73
N ASP A 548 -21.24 -22.18 -19.92
CA ASP A 548 -20.28 -21.45 -20.78
C ASP A 548 -20.93 -20.23 -21.46
N ALA A 549 -21.19 -19.21 -20.65
CA ALA A 549 -21.40 -17.84 -21.10
C ALA A 549 -20.95 -16.81 -20.04
N ALA A 550 -19.78 -16.99 -19.39
CA ALA A 550 -19.07 -15.88 -18.71
C ALA A 550 -17.65 -16.23 -18.20
N THR A 551 -16.80 -16.94 -18.97
CA THR A 551 -15.37 -17.10 -18.60
C THR A 551 -14.46 -17.07 -19.83
N GLY A 552 -14.65 -16.10 -20.72
CA GLY A 552 -13.77 -15.84 -21.86
C GLY A 552 -12.87 -14.63 -21.64
N ILE A 553 -11.74 -14.79 -20.95
CA ILE A 553 -10.61 -13.83 -21.09
C ILE A 553 -9.72 -14.37 -22.22
N ASN A 554 -9.94 -13.88 -23.44
CA ASN A 554 -8.98 -13.96 -24.54
C ASN A 554 -9.26 -12.81 -25.52
N ASP A 555 -8.46 -11.74 -25.43
CA ASP A 555 -8.46 -10.64 -26.41
C ASP A 555 -7.63 -11.03 -27.64
N THR A 556 -8.28 -11.20 -28.78
CA THR A 556 -7.65 -11.15 -30.12
C THR A 556 -8.63 -10.49 -31.09
N PRO A 557 -8.22 -9.51 -31.93
CA PRO A 557 -9.04 -9.07 -33.05
C PRO A 557 -8.39 -9.42 -34.41
N ASP A 558 -9.18 -10.06 -35.27
CA ASP A 558 -8.88 -10.33 -36.68
C ASP A 558 -9.33 -9.19 -37.61
N ASN A 559 -8.36 -8.75 -38.42
CA ASN A 559 -8.36 -8.42 -39.86
C ASN A 559 -9.66 -8.07 -40.62
N ILE A 560 -9.72 -6.85 -41.16
CA ILE A 560 -10.46 -6.54 -42.41
C ILE A 560 -9.54 -5.69 -43.32
N ASN A 561 -9.62 -6.00 -44.61
CA ASN A 561 -8.68 -5.76 -45.69
C ASN A 561 -9.23 -4.66 -46.64
N THR A 562 -8.49 -3.58 -46.92
CA THR A 562 -8.70 -2.72 -48.11
C THR A 562 -7.39 -2.05 -48.60
N THR A 563 -7.25 -1.99 -49.92
CA THR A 563 -6.07 -1.76 -50.77
C THR A 563 -5.76 -0.26 -51.01
N PRO A 564 -4.52 0.16 -51.38
CA PRO A 564 -4.04 1.56 -51.29
C PRO A 564 -3.67 2.25 -52.63
N LYS A 565 -3.41 3.58 -52.58
CA LYS A 565 -2.69 4.39 -53.60
C LYS A 565 -2.10 5.69 -52.97
N PRO A 566 -1.16 6.43 -53.60
CA PRO A 566 0.29 6.34 -53.33
C PRO A 566 1.01 7.63 -52.84
N ILE A 567 2.01 7.42 -51.95
CA ILE A 567 3.40 7.96 -51.84
C ILE A 567 3.69 9.47 -52.01
N GLU A 568 4.30 10.11 -50.99
CA GLU A 568 5.46 11.03 -51.14
C GLU A 568 6.21 11.31 -49.80
N GLN A 569 7.51 11.63 -49.89
CA GLN A 569 8.52 11.68 -48.80
C GLN A 569 8.55 13.00 -48.00
N ALA A 570 8.93 12.98 -46.70
CA ALA A 570 9.63 14.05 -45.94
C ALA A 570 9.88 13.65 -44.45
N PRO A 571 10.44 14.49 -43.55
CA PRO A 571 11.82 14.97 -43.34
C PRO A 571 12.37 14.51 -41.94
N GLN A 572 13.54 15.01 -41.48
CA GLN A 572 14.09 14.73 -40.13
C GLN A 572 13.04 14.94 -39.03
N GLN A 573 12.58 13.84 -38.43
CA GLN A 573 11.48 13.84 -37.46
C GLN A 573 11.92 14.39 -36.10
N ALA A 574 11.19 15.39 -35.61
CA ALA A 574 11.27 15.90 -34.24
C ALA A 574 11.11 14.76 -33.22
N ALA A 575 11.95 14.76 -32.18
CA ALA A 575 11.84 13.82 -31.07
C ALA A 575 10.51 14.04 -30.34
N ASN A 576 9.69 13.01 -30.23
CA ASN A 576 8.34 13.11 -29.67
C ASN A 576 8.28 12.50 -28.28
N ALA A 577 7.47 13.11 -27.41
CA ALA A 577 7.15 12.54 -26.10
C ALA A 577 6.40 11.21 -26.25
N LEU A 578 6.75 10.25 -25.40
CA LEU A 578 6.21 8.89 -25.48
C LEU A 578 4.79 8.80 -24.89
N PRO A 579 3.78 8.31 -25.65
CA PRO A 579 2.37 8.30 -25.25
C PRO A 579 2.06 7.36 -24.08
N LYS A 580 2.91 6.35 -23.83
CA LYS A 580 2.85 5.48 -22.64
C LYS A 580 4.14 5.62 -21.84
N SER A 581 4.23 6.68 -21.06
CA SER A 581 5.33 6.91 -20.12
C SER A 581 4.81 7.01 -18.68
N TYR A 582 5.61 6.54 -17.73
CA TYR A 582 5.23 6.31 -16.33
C TYR A 582 6.32 6.82 -15.38
N GLY A 583 5.95 7.12 -14.14
CA GLY A 583 6.85 7.63 -13.10
C GLY A 583 6.99 9.15 -13.15
N ASP A 584 7.95 9.68 -12.40
CA ASP A 584 8.22 11.12 -12.29
C ASP A 584 8.71 11.75 -13.60
N LEU A 585 9.14 10.92 -14.56
CA LEU A 585 9.56 11.33 -15.91
C LEU A 585 8.51 11.04 -16.98
N ALA A 586 7.26 10.76 -16.59
CA ALA A 586 6.15 10.60 -17.55
C ALA A 586 5.96 11.88 -18.38
N GLY A 587 5.79 11.72 -19.69
CA GLY A 587 5.71 12.79 -20.68
C GLY A 587 7.05 13.41 -21.06
N LYS A 588 8.15 13.08 -20.36
CA LYS A 588 9.46 13.71 -20.55
C LYS A 588 10.49 12.83 -21.25
N ILE A 589 10.21 11.54 -21.43
CA ILE A 589 11.05 10.63 -22.19
C ILE A 589 10.72 10.79 -23.68
N LEU A 590 11.73 11.20 -24.45
CA LEU A 590 11.64 11.42 -25.89
C LEU A 590 12.26 10.23 -26.63
N VAL A 591 11.78 9.96 -27.85
CA VAL A 591 12.38 8.96 -28.74
C VAL A 591 12.48 9.46 -30.19
N SER A 592 13.52 9.02 -30.91
CA SER A 592 13.68 9.21 -32.35
C SER A 592 14.28 7.96 -33.01
N PRO A 593 13.79 7.51 -34.19
CA PRO A 593 12.60 8.02 -34.91
C PRO A 593 11.28 7.69 -34.17
N ARG A 594 10.15 8.18 -34.69
CA ARG A 594 8.82 8.02 -34.05
C ARG A 594 8.40 6.55 -33.97
N LEU A 595 7.72 6.16 -32.88
CA LEU A 595 7.45 4.76 -32.54
C LEU A 595 6.52 4.00 -33.49
N ASP A 596 5.63 4.70 -34.18
CA ASP A 596 4.77 4.14 -35.22
C ASP A 596 5.57 3.60 -36.42
N GLN A 597 6.84 3.99 -36.54
CA GLN A 597 7.74 3.61 -37.63
C GLN A 597 8.85 2.63 -37.22
N VAL A 598 8.73 1.96 -36.07
CA VAL A 598 9.81 1.11 -35.55
C VAL A 598 9.66 -0.33 -36.01
N GLY A 599 10.53 -0.74 -36.93
CA GLY A 599 10.76 -2.11 -37.36
C GLY A 599 11.93 -2.79 -36.65
N LYS A 600 12.09 -4.08 -36.93
CA LYS A 600 13.27 -4.86 -36.50
C LYS A 600 14.48 -4.43 -37.34
N GLY A 601 15.57 -4.04 -36.67
CA GLY A 601 16.79 -3.53 -37.31
C GLY A 601 17.01 -2.04 -37.17
N ASP A 602 16.01 -1.29 -36.70
CA ASP A 602 16.09 0.15 -36.51
C ASP A 602 16.92 0.53 -35.27
N ILE A 603 17.43 1.77 -35.28
CA ILE A 603 18.16 2.35 -34.17
C ILE A 603 17.27 3.40 -33.51
N LEU A 604 16.84 3.13 -32.28
CA LEU A 604 16.08 4.07 -31.46
C LEU A 604 17.03 4.85 -30.57
N ARG A 605 16.81 6.16 -30.45
CA ARG A 605 17.52 7.04 -29.52
C ARG A 605 16.52 7.61 -28.53
N PHE A 606 16.69 7.27 -27.26
CA PHE A 606 15.93 7.81 -26.15
C PHE A 606 16.69 8.95 -25.47
N SER A 607 15.98 9.97 -25.03
CA SER A 607 16.50 11.07 -24.20
C SER A 607 15.44 11.55 -23.20
N ILE A 608 15.81 12.45 -22.30
CA ILE A 608 14.88 13.13 -21.39
C ILE A 608 14.84 14.61 -21.76
N ASN A 609 13.65 15.21 -21.85
CA ASN A 609 13.52 16.65 -21.85
C ASN A 609 13.81 17.18 -20.43
N THR A 610 14.93 17.88 -20.26
CA THR A 610 15.36 18.41 -18.98
C THR A 610 15.00 19.88 -18.75
N SER A 611 14.23 20.51 -19.65
CA SER A 611 13.87 21.94 -19.58
C SER A 611 13.14 22.35 -18.30
N ASP A 612 12.44 21.42 -17.66
CA ASP A 612 11.58 21.69 -16.50
C ASP A 612 12.28 21.49 -15.16
N TYR A 613 13.60 21.24 -15.17
CA TYR A 613 14.38 21.07 -13.94
C TYR A 613 15.22 22.31 -13.71
N GLU A 614 14.88 23.08 -12.68
CA GLU A 614 15.79 24.07 -12.10
C GLU A 614 16.95 23.32 -11.42
N LEU A 615 18.17 23.58 -11.88
CA LEU A 615 19.37 22.82 -11.52
C LEU A 615 20.46 23.76 -10.98
N ASP A 616 20.14 24.56 -9.97
CA ASP A 616 21.12 25.43 -9.32
C ASP A 616 22.24 24.57 -8.71
N ASP A 617 23.44 24.63 -9.31
CA ASP A 617 24.65 23.89 -8.96
C ASP A 617 24.55 22.35 -8.96
N LEU A 618 23.56 21.77 -9.66
CA LEU A 618 23.37 20.31 -9.73
C LEU A 618 23.71 19.72 -11.10
N THR A 619 24.50 18.64 -11.12
CA THR A 619 24.81 17.86 -12.33
C THR A 619 23.85 16.70 -12.49
N LEU A 620 23.31 16.51 -13.70
CA LEU A 620 22.45 15.38 -14.03
C LEU A 620 23.24 14.12 -14.42
N THR A 621 22.90 12.99 -13.82
CA THR A 621 23.36 11.66 -14.25
C THR A 621 22.18 10.80 -14.63
N TYR A 622 22.32 10.02 -15.70
CA TYR A 622 21.27 9.17 -16.26
C TYR A 622 21.57 7.71 -15.95
N PHE A 623 20.53 6.91 -15.80
CA PHE A 623 20.65 5.45 -15.73
C PHE A 623 19.52 4.81 -16.52
N TRP A 624 19.82 4.38 -17.74
CA TRP A 624 18.88 3.75 -18.66
C TRP A 624 18.95 2.24 -18.56
N SER A 625 17.82 1.56 -18.77
CA SER A 625 17.80 0.11 -18.97
C SER A 625 16.69 -0.36 -19.92
N LEU A 626 17.01 -1.35 -20.75
CA LEU A 626 16.06 -2.08 -21.59
C LEU A 626 16.57 -3.51 -21.79
N ASN A 627 15.78 -4.52 -21.40
CA ASN A 627 16.09 -5.95 -21.61
C ASN A 627 17.52 -6.38 -21.20
N GLY A 628 18.10 -5.76 -20.17
CA GLY A 628 19.45 -6.06 -19.68
C GLY A 628 20.56 -5.16 -20.26
N THR A 629 20.29 -4.40 -21.31
CA THR A 629 21.20 -3.35 -21.80
C THR A 629 21.04 -2.10 -20.94
N THR A 630 22.14 -1.55 -20.44
CA THR A 630 22.15 -0.33 -19.60
C THR A 630 23.06 0.75 -20.16
N SER A 631 22.78 2.02 -19.87
CA SER A 631 23.64 3.15 -20.24
C SER A 631 23.52 4.28 -19.22
N ASN A 632 24.60 5.01 -18.99
CA ASN A 632 24.61 6.18 -18.10
C ASN A 632 24.72 7.51 -18.86
N ASN A 633 24.60 7.48 -20.19
CA ASN A 633 24.68 8.65 -21.04
C ASN A 633 23.35 9.42 -21.06
N ALA A 634 23.42 10.71 -21.41
CA ALA A 634 22.22 11.54 -21.58
C ALA A 634 21.25 10.99 -22.63
N THR A 635 21.78 10.26 -23.62
CA THR A 635 21.01 9.52 -24.62
C THR A 635 21.22 8.01 -24.47
N PHE A 636 20.18 7.25 -24.74
CA PHE A 636 20.22 5.79 -24.76
C PHE A 636 19.85 5.26 -26.13
N THR A 637 20.82 4.63 -26.78
CA THR A 637 20.65 4.10 -28.14
C THR A 637 20.40 2.61 -28.07
N VAL A 638 19.37 2.16 -28.78
CA VAL A 638 18.92 0.77 -28.81
C VAL A 638 18.82 0.32 -30.27
N ASN A 639 19.55 -0.73 -30.62
CA ASN A 639 19.37 -1.42 -31.89
C ASN A 639 18.31 -2.52 -31.72
N THR A 640 17.21 -2.44 -32.47
CA THR A 640 16.08 -3.37 -32.33
C THR A 640 16.33 -4.75 -32.95
N THR A 641 17.48 -4.97 -33.62
CA THR A 641 17.85 -6.27 -34.24
C THR A 641 17.75 -7.44 -33.25
N ASN A 642 18.23 -7.22 -32.02
CA ASN A 642 18.32 -8.26 -30.98
C ASN A 642 17.15 -8.21 -29.98
N ILE A 643 16.15 -7.36 -30.21
CA ILE A 643 14.96 -7.31 -29.35
C ILE A 643 14.00 -8.43 -29.77
N PRO A 644 13.54 -9.28 -28.83
CA PRO A 644 12.62 -10.36 -29.15
C PRO A 644 11.31 -9.82 -29.74
N SER A 645 11.00 -10.19 -30.99
CA SER A 645 9.77 -9.80 -31.70
C SER A 645 8.51 -10.52 -31.21
N ASN A 646 8.65 -11.41 -30.22
CA ASN A 646 7.55 -12.18 -29.63
C ASN A 646 6.78 -11.41 -28.54
N ARG A 647 7.22 -10.19 -28.18
CA ARG A 647 6.49 -9.31 -27.25
C ARG A 647 5.86 -8.16 -28.03
N ALA A 648 4.61 -7.83 -27.69
CA ALA A 648 3.90 -6.71 -28.28
C ALA A 648 4.42 -5.35 -27.77
N GLU A 649 5.06 -5.32 -26.59
CA GLU A 649 5.52 -4.10 -25.92
C GLU A 649 6.89 -4.31 -25.24
N HIS A 650 7.72 -3.27 -25.29
CA HIS A 650 9.04 -3.19 -24.69
C HIS A 650 9.14 -1.96 -23.80
N ILE A 651 9.76 -2.11 -22.63
CA ILE A 651 9.81 -1.04 -21.62
C ILE A 651 11.24 -0.55 -21.49
N VAL A 652 11.49 0.69 -21.90
CA VAL A 652 12.71 1.42 -21.55
C VAL A 652 12.50 2.08 -20.20
N LYS A 653 13.44 1.89 -19.26
CA LYS A 653 13.41 2.55 -17.96
C LYS A 653 14.55 3.55 -17.89
N VAL A 654 14.34 4.63 -17.15
CA VAL A 654 15.38 5.61 -16.86
C VAL A 654 15.25 6.14 -15.43
N THR A 655 16.38 6.37 -14.78
CA THR A 655 16.44 7.16 -13.56
C THR A 655 17.36 8.33 -13.79
N LEU A 656 16.84 9.54 -13.55
CA LEU A 656 17.58 10.78 -13.60
C LEU A 656 17.96 11.18 -12.18
N TYR A 657 19.26 11.38 -11.93
CA TYR A 657 19.78 11.82 -10.64
C TYR A 657 20.30 13.26 -10.78
N ALA A 658 19.84 14.16 -9.92
CA ALA A 658 20.49 15.44 -9.70
C ALA A 658 21.49 15.30 -8.54
N LYS A 659 22.77 15.58 -8.82
CA LYS A 659 23.89 15.40 -7.89
C LYS A 659 24.62 16.71 -7.65
N GLN A 660 25.13 16.86 -6.43
CA GLN A 660 26.14 17.86 -6.08
C GLN A 660 27.41 17.09 -5.70
N GLY A 661 28.41 17.08 -6.59
CA GLY A 661 29.52 16.14 -6.51
C GLY A 661 29.06 14.68 -6.59
N TRP A 662 29.42 13.85 -5.61
CA TRP A 662 29.03 12.43 -5.54
C TRP A 662 27.69 12.17 -4.83
N THR A 663 27.10 13.19 -4.20
CA THR A 663 25.89 13.02 -3.39
C THR A 663 24.64 13.21 -4.25
N VAL A 664 23.76 12.21 -4.26
CA VAL A 664 22.42 12.31 -4.88
C VAL A 664 21.54 13.19 -3.98
N LYS A 665 21.07 14.31 -4.52
CA LYS A 665 20.15 15.22 -3.83
C LYS A 665 18.70 14.90 -4.18
N LYS A 666 18.45 14.53 -5.43
CA LYS A 666 17.13 14.18 -5.93
C LYS A 666 17.23 13.13 -7.03
N SER A 667 16.21 12.28 -7.13
CA SER A 667 16.09 11.29 -8.20
C SER A 667 14.68 11.29 -8.74
N TRP A 668 14.56 11.13 -10.05
CA TRP A 668 13.31 10.96 -10.76
C TRP A 668 13.38 9.68 -11.55
N ALA A 669 12.49 8.74 -11.26
CA ALA A 669 12.41 7.49 -12.00
C ALA A 669 11.30 7.60 -13.04
N GLY A 670 11.54 7.04 -14.23
CA GLY A 670 10.48 6.87 -15.19
C GLY A 670 10.72 5.70 -16.12
N SER A 671 9.71 5.42 -16.90
CA SER A 671 9.78 4.40 -17.93
C SER A 671 8.87 4.77 -19.08
N ALA A 672 9.16 4.24 -20.26
CA ALA A 672 8.30 4.39 -21.40
C ALA A 672 8.18 3.06 -22.15
N ILE A 673 7.01 2.86 -22.74
CA ILE A 673 6.68 1.66 -23.49
C ILE A 673 6.70 1.98 -24.97
N PHE A 674 7.35 1.10 -25.75
CA PHE A 674 7.28 1.11 -27.20
C PHE A 674 6.96 -0.28 -27.74
N SER A 675 6.31 -0.32 -28.90
CA SER A 675 6.00 -1.54 -29.63
C SER A 675 6.82 -1.59 -30.91
N MET A 676 7.22 -2.79 -31.35
CA MET A 676 7.83 -2.98 -32.66
C MET A 676 6.76 -3.47 -33.64
N ASN A 677 6.72 -2.89 -34.83
CA ASN A 677 5.73 -3.23 -35.84
C ASN A 677 6.08 -4.59 -36.48
N LYS A 678 5.24 -5.62 -36.28
CA LYS A 678 5.54 -7.01 -36.71
C LYS A 678 5.68 -7.18 -38.22
N ASN A 679 5.16 -6.25 -39.03
CA ASN A 679 5.02 -6.42 -40.48
C ASN A 679 6.08 -5.69 -41.34
N MET A 680 7.07 -5.01 -40.76
CA MET A 680 8.09 -4.28 -41.53
C MET A 680 9.36 -5.09 -41.86
N GLY A 681 9.37 -6.38 -41.55
CA GLY A 681 10.55 -7.25 -41.63
C GLY A 681 10.82 -7.94 -42.97
N LYS A 682 10.71 -7.26 -44.11
CA LYS A 682 11.33 -7.72 -45.38
C LYS A 682 11.81 -6.51 -46.20
N LYS A 683 13.03 -6.04 -45.91
CA LYS A 683 13.82 -5.28 -46.90
C LYS A 683 14.58 -6.30 -47.74
N THR A 684 14.02 -6.69 -48.88
CA THR A 684 14.74 -7.49 -49.89
C THR A 684 15.75 -6.60 -50.61
N ASN A 685 17.01 -6.99 -50.53
CA ASN A 685 18.06 -6.53 -51.44
C ASN A 685 17.65 -6.87 -52.87
N GLN A 686 17.47 -5.87 -53.73
CA GLN A 686 17.53 -6.06 -55.18
C GLN A 686 18.43 -5.00 -55.81
N ALA A 687 19.31 -5.54 -56.65
CA ALA A 687 20.39 -4.87 -57.32
C ALA A 687 19.91 -3.86 -58.36
N THR A 688 20.80 -2.89 -58.54
CA THR A 688 20.85 -1.79 -59.51
C THR A 688 20.41 -2.12 -60.95
N LYS A 689 19.60 -1.22 -61.53
CA LYS A 689 19.74 -0.77 -62.93
C LYS A 689 19.67 0.77 -62.99
N LYS A 690 20.74 1.38 -63.53
CA LYS A 690 20.90 2.77 -64.04
C LYS A 690 19.88 3.01 -65.21
N PRO A 691 19.62 4.24 -65.77
CA PRO A 691 20.19 5.60 -65.62
C PRO A 691 19.08 6.72 -65.59
N PRO A 692 19.24 8.03 -65.93
CA PRO A 692 20.44 8.86 -66.19
C PRO A 692 20.58 10.14 -65.33
N GLN A 693 21.74 10.77 -65.51
CA GLN A 693 22.24 12.02 -64.92
C GLN A 693 21.38 13.25 -65.23
N SER A 694 21.31 14.19 -64.27
CA SER A 694 21.57 15.61 -64.53
C SER A 694 21.89 16.36 -63.22
N SER A 695 23.05 17.01 -63.21
CA SER A 695 23.64 17.95 -62.24
C SER A 695 22.80 19.26 -62.09
N PRO A 696 23.18 20.30 -61.28
CA PRO A 696 24.39 20.47 -60.47
C PRO A 696 24.21 21.06 -59.03
N GLN A 697 25.34 21.03 -58.29
CA GLN A 697 25.74 21.81 -57.08
C GLN A 697 25.47 23.33 -57.17
N PRO A 698 25.53 24.16 -56.09
CA PRO A 698 26.57 24.21 -55.02
C PRO A 698 25.98 24.44 -53.59
N ALA A 699 26.67 24.63 -52.45
CA ALA A 699 27.99 25.15 -52.11
C ALA A 699 28.44 24.66 -50.70
N GLN A 700 29.73 24.77 -50.43
CA GLN A 700 30.45 24.45 -49.19
C GLN A 700 30.31 25.53 -48.11
N GLU A 701 30.43 25.11 -46.84
CA GLU A 701 31.20 25.72 -45.74
C GLU A 701 30.93 24.88 -44.48
N SER A 702 31.78 24.69 -43.48
CA SER A 702 33.23 24.66 -43.30
C SER A 702 33.41 24.06 -41.89
N GLN A 703 34.42 23.21 -41.69
CA GLN A 703 34.70 22.56 -40.40
C GLN A 703 35.45 23.51 -39.47
N ASN A 704 35.22 23.37 -38.15
CA ASN A 704 36.30 23.59 -37.20
C ASN A 704 36.25 22.53 -36.09
N THR A 705 37.38 21.87 -35.86
CA THR A 705 37.57 20.73 -34.96
C THR A 705 38.51 21.12 -33.83
N ASN A 706 38.24 20.63 -32.61
CA ASN A 706 39.23 20.49 -31.56
C ASN A 706 39.00 19.13 -30.88
N SER A 707 39.89 18.18 -31.13
CA SER A 707 39.92 16.87 -30.49
C SER A 707 40.75 16.93 -29.22
N VAL A 708 40.23 16.39 -28.11
CA VAL A 708 41.00 16.10 -26.89
C VAL A 708 41.10 14.59 -26.71
N ASP A 709 42.32 14.19 -26.36
CA ASP A 709 42.94 12.85 -26.36
C ASP A 709 42.29 11.85 -25.39
N ASN A 710 41.90 10.67 -25.90
CA ASN A 710 41.22 9.60 -25.16
C ASN A 710 42.16 8.60 -24.46
N THR A 711 43.47 8.68 -24.69
CA THR A 711 44.42 7.64 -24.21
C THR A 711 44.67 7.66 -22.69
N THR A 712 44.50 8.80 -22.03
CA THR A 712 44.71 8.93 -20.57
C THR A 712 43.57 8.31 -19.76
N ARG A 713 42.34 8.30 -20.30
CA ARG A 713 41.15 7.78 -19.60
C ARG A 713 41.11 6.25 -19.55
N ASP A 714 41.61 5.60 -20.59
CA ASP A 714 41.60 4.14 -20.67
C ASP A 714 42.66 3.51 -19.76
N LYS A 715 43.83 4.15 -19.61
CA LYS A 715 44.87 3.72 -18.64
C LYS A 715 44.40 3.84 -17.18
N GLN A 716 43.65 4.89 -16.84
CA GLN A 716 43.07 5.04 -15.49
C GLN A 716 41.98 4.00 -15.21
N ARG A 717 41.20 3.61 -16.22
CA ARG A 717 40.20 2.54 -16.11
C ARG A 717 40.84 1.17 -15.89
N GLU A 718 41.92 0.86 -16.59
CA GLU A 718 42.59 -0.43 -16.48
C GLU A 718 43.29 -0.61 -15.10
N LEU A 719 43.87 0.47 -14.57
CA LEU A 719 44.41 0.53 -13.21
C LEU A 719 43.31 0.35 -12.14
N PHE A 720 42.13 0.93 -12.36
CA PHE A 720 40.98 0.78 -11.46
C PHE A 720 40.48 -0.66 -11.39
N PHE A 721 40.32 -1.34 -12.52
CA PHE A 721 39.83 -2.73 -12.54
C PHE A 721 40.86 -3.73 -11.98
N SER A 722 42.15 -3.49 -12.22
CA SER A 722 43.23 -4.29 -11.61
C SER A 722 43.24 -4.16 -10.08
N PHE A 723 42.99 -2.94 -9.57
CA PHE A 723 42.90 -2.69 -8.13
C PHE A 723 41.69 -3.38 -7.48
N ILE A 724 40.50 -3.30 -8.08
CA ILE A 724 39.29 -3.96 -7.57
C ILE A 724 39.46 -5.49 -7.54
N THR A 725 40.13 -6.04 -8.56
CA THR A 725 40.41 -7.48 -8.65
C THR A 725 41.37 -7.92 -7.54
N ALA A 726 42.41 -7.14 -7.26
CA ALA A 726 43.36 -7.42 -6.18
C ALA A 726 42.69 -7.36 -4.78
N ILE A 727 41.77 -6.41 -4.54
CA ILE A 727 41.00 -6.36 -3.28
C ILE A 727 40.10 -7.60 -3.12
N LYS A 728 39.39 -7.99 -4.18
CA LYS A 728 38.54 -9.19 -4.15
C LYS A 728 39.34 -10.46 -3.85
N GLN A 729 40.51 -10.62 -4.48
CA GLN A 729 41.39 -11.76 -4.22
C GLN A 729 41.93 -11.74 -2.78
N GLY A 730 42.30 -10.57 -2.25
CA GLY A 730 42.72 -10.42 -0.84
C GLY A 730 41.62 -10.77 0.17
N PHE A 731 40.37 -10.38 -0.10
CA PHE A 731 39.22 -10.71 0.75
C PHE A 731 38.88 -12.21 0.70
N ASN A 732 38.89 -12.81 -0.48
CA ASN A 732 38.61 -14.23 -0.65
C ASN A 732 39.70 -15.11 0.01
N GLN A 733 40.96 -14.68 0.02
CA GLN A 733 42.03 -15.38 0.75
C GLN A 733 41.94 -15.21 2.27
N LEU A 734 41.35 -14.11 2.77
CA LEU A 734 41.12 -13.89 4.20
C LEU A 734 39.97 -14.73 4.77
N THR A 735 38.96 -15.06 3.95
CA THR A 735 37.80 -15.86 4.35
C THR A 735 37.96 -17.36 4.15
N ALA A 736 38.92 -17.80 3.33
CA ALA A 736 39.02 -19.21 2.92
C ALA A 736 39.92 -20.12 3.78
N ASN A 737 40.51 -19.71 4.90
CA ASN A 737 41.32 -20.64 5.72
C ASN A 737 41.34 -20.32 7.23
N ASN A 738 40.81 -21.23 8.04
CA ASN A 738 40.76 -21.14 9.52
C ASN A 738 42.09 -21.47 10.23
N LYS A 739 43.22 -21.59 9.50
CA LYS A 739 44.54 -21.93 10.08
C LYS A 739 45.73 -21.13 9.54
N SER A 740 45.57 -19.88 9.07
CA SER A 740 46.74 -19.04 8.73
C SER A 740 47.21 -18.18 9.91
N ASN A 741 48.53 -18.19 10.15
CA ASN A 741 49.19 -17.53 11.27
C ASN A 741 49.02 -16.00 11.20
N LYS A 742 48.81 -15.36 12.35
CA LYS A 742 48.45 -13.93 12.55
C LYS A 742 49.36 -12.97 11.77
N GLN A 743 50.62 -13.36 11.57
CA GLN A 743 51.64 -12.61 10.83
C GLN A 743 51.31 -12.45 9.34
N GLN A 744 50.74 -13.48 8.69
CA GLN A 744 50.39 -13.43 7.27
C GLN A 744 49.17 -12.53 7.01
N LYS A 745 48.22 -12.48 7.95
CA LYS A 745 47.09 -11.54 7.90
C LYS A 745 47.55 -10.08 8.05
N LEU A 746 48.50 -9.82 8.96
CA LEU A 746 49.12 -8.50 9.12
C LEU A 746 49.89 -8.06 7.87
N THR A 747 50.64 -8.96 7.23
CA THR A 747 51.35 -8.65 5.97
C THR A 747 50.38 -8.29 4.84
N ASN A 748 49.25 -9.01 4.72
CA ASN A 748 48.24 -8.74 3.70
C ASN A 748 47.51 -7.41 3.95
N VAL A 749 47.17 -7.09 5.20
CA VAL A 749 46.57 -5.79 5.56
C VAL A 749 47.54 -4.63 5.29
N SER A 750 48.83 -4.78 5.64
CA SER A 750 49.84 -3.77 5.31
C SER A 750 50.10 -3.60 3.81
N ARG A 751 49.88 -4.65 3.00
CA ARG A 751 49.98 -4.56 1.54
C ARG A 751 48.80 -3.80 0.93
N ILE A 752 47.58 -4.05 1.43
CA ILE A 752 46.37 -3.30 1.02
C ILE A 752 46.48 -1.83 1.43
N ALA A 753 46.97 -1.54 2.64
CA ALA A 753 47.18 -0.17 3.12
C ALA A 753 48.21 0.60 2.27
N ARG A 754 49.28 -0.05 1.80
CA ARG A 754 50.27 0.56 0.88
C ARG A 754 49.69 0.86 -0.50
N LEU A 755 48.87 -0.03 -1.05
CA LEU A 755 48.20 0.20 -2.33
C LEU A 755 47.20 1.36 -2.26
N LEU A 756 46.46 1.47 -1.14
CA LEU A 756 45.58 2.61 -0.90
C LEU A 756 46.37 3.92 -0.78
N LYS A 757 47.47 3.92 -0.01
CA LYS A 757 48.31 5.12 0.16
C LYS A 757 48.93 5.59 -1.16
N SER A 758 49.41 4.66 -2.00
CA SER A 758 49.94 4.95 -3.35
C SER A 758 48.91 5.59 -4.27
N TRP A 759 47.63 5.22 -4.14
CA TRP A 759 46.57 5.76 -4.98
C TRP A 759 46.20 7.19 -4.57
N PHE A 760 46.11 7.48 -3.27
CA PHE A 760 45.81 8.83 -2.80
C PHE A 760 46.96 9.83 -3.00
N SER A 761 48.20 9.37 -3.12
CA SER A 761 49.36 10.24 -3.37
C SER A 761 49.61 10.56 -4.86
N GLY A 762 48.92 9.90 -5.81
CA GLY A 762 49.12 10.08 -7.25
C GLY A 762 48.32 11.22 -7.90
N GLY A 763 47.58 12.02 -7.13
CA GLY A 763 46.77 13.13 -7.62
C GLY A 763 47.42 14.49 -7.40
N LYS A 764 48.56 14.75 -8.04
CA LYS A 764 49.10 16.11 -8.26
C LYS A 764 49.86 16.17 -9.60
N SER A 765 49.12 16.48 -10.65
CA SER A 765 49.48 17.37 -11.77
C SER A 765 48.26 17.48 -12.67
#